data_AF-A0A2Z5FXL7-F1
#
_entry.id   AF-A0A2Z5FXL7-F1
#
_cell.length_a   1.000
_cell.length_b   1.000
_cell.length_c   1.000
_cell.angle_alpha   90.00
_cell.angle_beta   90.00
_cell.angle_gamma   90.00
#
_symmetry.space_group_name_H-M   'P 1'
#
loop_
_entity.id
_entity.type
_entity.pdbx_description
1 polymer ?
#
loop_
_entity_poly.entity_id
_entity_poly.type
_entity_poly.pdbx_seq_one_letter_code
_entity_poly.pdbx_strand_id
1 'polypeptide(L)'
;MVSNYAAKPINELFSLSASTQTVDTNGQVQLKALYASGTAAAVHWTLTRGENDGAIGQGTIDARGVYTPPASLTRDGIDVEIQAQLRSDPTKTATEVIHVNPGFLQPLTPENSALPPGGSLPVSAQLAEVGGGDLDWRLSTAASGGRRLDASFGSFSQESCQHSAQNYTVCSAIYTAPPSLPAGKEVYVVATVHNTDGTAGSRQSVHVLLSNSGISSSPLTNQSAQTSLVQLGSSGGNNNDADASQDRSGGSFINDCCGGTLGALVRDQTGSQYILSNNHVLAESDQANQGDSIVQPGLIDANCDQNAGRPVASLRYVVPLASSQTNVDAALAEVNAGSVDPGGAILQFGTPGKGTNNSIDAAPPAGGAGEAITPALLDPGSAPLRVAKSGRTTGLTCSTIEAVNLSLEVDYYKDCAETQPYYRKTFVHQIGIGGNGFSDSGDSGALVVDAGNAEPLGLYFAGGTDDHGGGFSVVNPIQDVLSELGAHADRQFSIVGGAEHPISCLNYDGHPVEEQPVPELSQKKAQFAARKNASTLVNPATGILDLASGASADSPGSAALIVYVDKAREGVQVPAVLNGFRTVVVPADPASVADGTAPKIPSLSPGIQLSAAALQEASTVQQAYAKHLMVDPAIFGVGVTQSRDNPAEAALLVLVDISRTPRAMPAIIGGLRTRYVFLHRFHVTRSKYAGAPHLSSCSLKSSSSKTVEFRPEQLPALDLH
;
A
#
# COMPACT_ATOMS: atom_id res chain seq x y z
N MET A 1 -10.77 -20.26 -25.37
CA MET A 1 -11.48 -19.47 -26.40
C MET A 1 -10.59 -18.31 -26.76
N VAL A 2 -10.26 -18.16 -28.05
CA VAL A 2 -9.43 -17.07 -28.57
C VAL A 2 -10.20 -15.76 -28.37
N SER A 3 -9.69 -14.85 -27.54
CA SER A 3 -10.24 -13.49 -27.45
C SER A 3 -9.96 -12.79 -28.77
N ASN A 4 -11.02 -12.58 -29.55
CA ASN A 4 -10.97 -11.76 -30.74
C ASN A 4 -10.70 -10.31 -30.32
N TYR A 5 -9.49 -9.85 -30.58
CA TYR A 5 -9.15 -8.43 -30.59
C TYR A 5 -9.88 -7.80 -31.78
N ALA A 6 -10.94 -7.05 -31.53
CA ALA A 6 -11.68 -6.37 -32.58
C ALA A 6 -10.93 -5.10 -33.02
N ALA A 7 -9.95 -5.27 -33.91
CA ALA A 7 -9.39 -4.16 -34.67
C ALA A 7 -10.45 -3.62 -35.64
N LYS A 8 -10.58 -2.29 -35.76
CA LYS A 8 -11.24 -1.65 -36.91
C LYS A 8 -10.15 -1.25 -37.91
N PRO A 9 -9.83 -2.09 -38.92
CA PRO A 9 -8.82 -1.73 -39.91
C PRO A 9 -9.37 -0.62 -40.82
N ILE A 10 -8.64 0.48 -40.94
CA ILE A 10 -8.90 1.47 -42.00
C ILE A 10 -7.84 1.36 -43.11
N ASN A 11 -6.69 0.70 -42.90
CA ASN A 11 -5.71 0.43 -43.96
C ASN A 11 -4.86 -0.84 -43.65
N GLU A 12 -4.70 -1.76 -44.61
CA GLU A 12 -4.05 -3.08 -44.49
C GLU A 12 -2.55 -3.10 -44.09
N LEU A 13 -1.95 -1.98 -43.66
CA LEU A 13 -0.51 -1.85 -43.40
C LEU A 13 -0.11 -1.96 -41.92
N PHE A 14 -0.86 -1.31 -41.01
CA PHE A 14 -0.59 -1.34 -39.57
C PHE A 14 -1.88 -1.05 -38.78
N SER A 15 -1.94 -1.48 -37.52
CA SER A 15 -3.09 -1.29 -36.62
C SER A 15 -2.67 -0.65 -35.31
N LEU A 16 -3.65 -0.07 -34.61
CA LEU A 16 -3.50 0.36 -33.22
C LEU A 16 -3.96 -0.72 -32.24
N SER A 17 -3.35 -0.72 -31.07
CA SER A 17 -3.78 -1.48 -29.91
C SER A 17 -3.58 -0.62 -28.69
N ALA A 18 -4.64 -0.39 -27.94
CA ALA A 18 -4.61 0.26 -26.64
C ALA A 18 -4.53 -0.77 -25.52
N SER A 19 -3.92 -0.40 -24.39
CA SER A 19 -3.92 -1.22 -23.16
C SER A 19 -5.34 -1.40 -22.59
N THR A 20 -6.19 -0.40 -22.78
CA THR A 20 -7.63 -0.39 -22.44
C THR A 20 -8.36 0.56 -23.39
N GLN A 21 -9.66 0.34 -23.60
CA GLN A 21 -10.54 1.24 -24.36
C GLN A 21 -11.32 2.21 -23.47
N THR A 22 -11.27 2.00 -22.15
CA THR A 22 -11.89 2.89 -21.15
C THR A 22 -10.86 3.23 -20.08
N VAL A 23 -10.81 4.50 -19.71
CA VAL A 23 -9.94 5.05 -18.68
C VAL A 23 -10.72 6.11 -17.90
N ASP A 24 -10.34 6.42 -16.67
CA ASP A 24 -10.84 7.62 -15.99
C ASP A 24 -9.82 8.76 -16.05
N THR A 25 -10.16 9.95 -15.57
CA THR A 25 -9.27 11.13 -15.59
C THR A 25 -7.94 10.93 -14.87
N ASN A 26 -7.80 9.91 -14.03
CA ASN A 26 -6.57 9.62 -13.27
C ASN A 26 -5.73 8.49 -13.89
N GLY A 27 -6.26 7.80 -14.89
CA GLY A 27 -5.58 6.71 -15.57
C GLY A 27 -4.71 7.16 -16.74
N GLN A 28 -4.01 6.21 -17.35
CA GLN A 28 -3.30 6.41 -18.60
C GLN A 28 -3.54 5.22 -19.54
N VAL A 29 -3.48 5.49 -20.84
CA VAL A 29 -3.61 4.45 -21.86
C VAL A 29 -2.32 4.38 -22.68
N GLN A 30 -1.69 3.21 -22.69
CA GLN A 30 -0.58 2.95 -23.59
C GLN A 30 -1.13 2.46 -24.93
N LEU A 31 -0.83 3.19 -26.00
CA LEU A 31 -1.12 2.80 -27.37
C LEU A 31 0.14 2.26 -28.04
N LYS A 32 -0.04 1.22 -28.86
CA LYS A 32 1.00 0.64 -29.72
C LYS A 32 0.51 0.61 -31.15
N ALA A 33 1.35 1.07 -32.07
CA ALA A 33 1.16 0.87 -33.50
C ALA A 33 1.95 -0.37 -33.93
N LEU A 34 1.29 -1.32 -34.60
CA LEU A 34 1.88 -2.61 -34.98
C LEU A 34 1.64 -2.86 -36.47
N TYR A 35 2.69 -3.24 -37.20
CA TYR A 35 2.53 -3.80 -38.55
C TYR A 35 1.82 -5.15 -38.49
N ALA A 36 1.32 -5.64 -39.63
CA ALA A 36 0.70 -6.98 -39.73
C ALA A 36 1.63 -8.13 -39.25
N SER A 37 2.95 -7.93 -39.29
CA SER A 37 3.96 -8.85 -38.73
C SER A 37 4.00 -8.90 -37.20
N GLY A 38 3.30 -7.99 -36.51
CA GLY A 38 3.36 -7.81 -35.05
C GLY A 38 4.55 -6.96 -34.58
N THR A 39 5.40 -6.45 -35.48
CA THR A 39 6.51 -5.54 -35.11
C THR A 39 6.01 -4.11 -34.94
N ALA A 40 6.64 -3.35 -34.04
CA ALA A 40 6.30 -1.95 -33.79
C ALA A 40 6.43 -1.09 -35.07
N ALA A 41 5.41 -0.29 -35.35
CA ALA A 41 5.40 0.70 -36.42
C ALA A 41 5.81 2.07 -35.87
N ALA A 42 6.77 2.73 -36.53
CA ALA A 42 7.18 4.07 -36.16
C ALA A 42 6.13 5.08 -36.64
N VAL A 43 5.50 5.78 -35.69
CA VAL A 43 4.37 6.69 -35.97
C VAL A 43 4.56 8.08 -35.37
N HIS A 44 3.78 9.03 -35.85
CA HIS A 44 3.47 10.29 -35.17
C HIS A 44 2.08 10.17 -34.54
N TRP A 45 1.99 10.50 -33.25
CA TRP A 45 0.74 10.48 -32.50
C TRP A 45 0.08 11.85 -32.50
N THR A 46 -1.23 11.88 -32.73
CA THR A 46 -2.04 13.10 -32.65
C THR A 46 -3.40 12.80 -32.04
N LEU A 47 -3.89 13.73 -31.22
CA LEU A 47 -5.29 13.76 -30.80
C LEU A 47 -6.08 14.46 -31.90
N THR A 48 -7.01 13.76 -32.55
CA THR A 48 -7.73 14.30 -33.71
C THR A 48 -9.10 14.83 -33.36
N ARG A 49 -9.79 14.22 -32.39
CA ARG A 49 -11.09 14.64 -31.89
C ARG A 49 -11.23 14.32 -30.41
N GLY A 50 -12.03 15.12 -29.72
CA GLY A 50 -12.46 14.82 -28.36
C GLY A 50 -13.72 15.61 -28.03
N GLU A 51 -14.52 15.08 -27.13
CA GLU A 51 -15.85 15.62 -26.78
C GLU A 51 -15.85 16.52 -25.55
N ASN A 52 -14.71 16.72 -24.88
CA ASN A 52 -14.61 17.65 -23.75
C ASN A 52 -14.73 19.10 -24.20
N ASP A 53 -14.98 20.00 -23.25
CA ASP A 53 -14.89 21.43 -23.50
C ASP A 53 -13.46 21.85 -23.91
N GLY A 54 -13.36 22.71 -24.94
CA GLY A 54 -12.08 23.15 -25.48
C GLY A 54 -11.22 23.97 -24.50
N ALA A 55 -11.82 24.59 -23.48
CA ALA A 55 -11.10 25.31 -22.43
C ALA A 55 -10.42 24.38 -21.41
N ILE A 56 -10.99 23.19 -21.20
CA ILE A 56 -10.45 22.15 -20.29
C ILE A 56 -9.50 21.22 -21.06
N GLY A 57 -9.79 20.98 -22.35
CA GLY A 57 -8.94 20.20 -23.24
C GLY A 57 -9.25 18.71 -23.23
N GLN A 58 -8.59 17.98 -24.14
CA GLN A 58 -8.86 16.55 -24.41
C GLN A 58 -7.77 15.63 -23.83
N GLY A 59 -6.92 16.14 -22.94
CA GLY A 59 -5.71 15.44 -22.51
C GLY A 59 -4.55 15.59 -23.50
N THR A 60 -3.53 14.73 -23.35
CA THR A 60 -2.30 14.76 -24.16
C THR A 60 -1.86 13.36 -24.54
N ILE A 61 -1.14 13.23 -25.66
CA ILE A 61 -0.45 11.99 -26.04
C ILE A 61 1.02 12.26 -26.29
N ASP A 62 1.90 11.48 -25.66
CA ASP A 62 3.34 11.64 -25.81
C ASP A 62 3.90 10.88 -27.03
N ALA A 63 5.18 11.10 -27.33
CA ALA A 63 5.85 10.45 -28.46
C ALA A 63 5.99 8.92 -28.30
N ARG A 64 5.83 8.38 -27.09
CA ARG A 64 5.86 6.94 -26.77
C ARG A 64 4.48 6.30 -26.91
N GLY A 65 3.44 7.10 -27.22
CA GLY A 65 2.06 6.63 -27.36
C GLY A 65 1.35 6.49 -26.02
N VAL A 66 1.79 7.18 -24.98
CA VAL A 66 1.07 7.24 -23.70
C VAL A 66 0.08 8.39 -23.76
N TYR A 67 -1.21 8.06 -23.72
CA TYR A 67 -2.30 9.02 -23.59
C TYR A 67 -2.59 9.29 -22.11
N THR A 68 -2.62 10.58 -21.74
CA THR A 68 -3.01 11.09 -20.43
C THR A 68 -4.29 11.92 -20.59
N PRO A 69 -5.41 11.51 -19.96
CA PRO A 69 -6.67 12.25 -19.93
C PRO A 69 -6.54 13.70 -19.41
N PRO A 70 -7.52 14.57 -19.67
CA PRO A 70 -7.58 15.88 -19.03
C PRO A 70 -7.86 15.76 -17.52
N ALA A 71 -7.50 16.79 -16.75
CA ALA A 71 -7.68 16.81 -15.30
C ALA A 71 -9.16 16.80 -14.85
N SER A 72 -10.08 17.18 -15.73
CA SER A 72 -11.52 17.13 -15.46
C SER A 72 -12.34 16.96 -16.74
N LEU A 73 -13.58 16.52 -16.60
CA LEU A 73 -14.58 16.45 -17.67
C LEU A 73 -15.74 17.43 -17.42
N THR A 74 -16.49 17.77 -18.46
CA THR A 74 -17.74 18.56 -18.35
C THR A 74 -19.01 17.71 -18.45
N ARG A 75 -18.87 16.38 -18.49
CA ARG A 75 -19.92 15.40 -18.72
C ARG A 75 -19.53 14.07 -18.05
N ASP A 76 -20.52 13.21 -17.81
CA ASP A 76 -20.36 11.86 -17.23
C ASP A 76 -19.41 10.91 -18.00
N GLY A 77 -18.99 11.29 -19.22
CA GLY A 77 -18.03 10.57 -20.04
C GLY A 77 -17.79 11.29 -21.37
N ILE A 78 -16.61 11.10 -21.96
CA ILE A 78 -16.26 11.63 -23.28
C ILE A 78 -15.55 10.58 -24.14
N ASP A 79 -15.71 10.66 -25.45
CA ASP A 79 -14.85 9.94 -26.38
C ASP A 79 -13.70 10.82 -26.89
N VAL A 80 -12.49 10.26 -26.90
CA VAL A 80 -11.28 10.89 -27.44
C VAL A 80 -10.68 10.02 -28.54
N GLU A 81 -10.56 10.57 -29.74
CA GLU A 81 -9.98 9.89 -30.91
C GLU A 81 -8.49 10.21 -31.04
N ILE A 82 -7.68 9.17 -31.02
CA ILE A 82 -6.24 9.22 -31.18
C ILE A 82 -5.89 8.66 -32.55
N GLN A 83 -5.09 9.39 -33.31
CA GLN A 83 -4.57 8.98 -34.60
C GLN A 83 -3.07 8.68 -34.50
N ALA A 84 -2.65 7.60 -35.17
CA ALA A 84 -1.27 7.35 -35.51
C ALA A 84 -1.07 7.51 -37.02
N GLN A 85 -0.11 8.34 -37.39
CA GLN A 85 0.33 8.51 -38.77
C GLN A 85 1.68 7.83 -38.98
N LEU A 86 1.81 6.98 -40.00
CA LEU A 86 3.04 6.24 -40.25
C LEU A 86 4.18 7.16 -40.69
N ARG A 87 5.36 7.07 -40.06
CA ARG A 87 6.51 7.91 -40.42
C ARG A 87 7.04 7.63 -41.82
N SER A 88 6.97 6.37 -42.25
CA SER A 88 7.46 5.96 -43.58
C SER A 88 6.50 6.30 -44.72
N ASP A 89 5.21 6.48 -44.43
CA ASP A 89 4.19 6.90 -45.40
C ASP A 89 3.09 7.71 -44.69
N PRO A 90 3.22 9.04 -44.65
CA PRO A 90 2.27 9.91 -43.96
C PRO A 90 0.82 9.85 -44.49
N THR A 91 0.58 9.23 -45.66
CA THR A 91 -0.79 9.03 -46.17
C THR A 91 -1.53 7.90 -45.44
N LYS A 92 -0.81 7.09 -44.66
CA LYS A 92 -1.35 5.96 -43.91
C LYS A 92 -1.55 6.35 -42.45
N THR A 93 -2.82 6.32 -42.04
CA THR A 93 -3.23 6.56 -40.66
C THR A 93 -4.08 5.42 -40.13
N ALA A 94 -4.07 5.27 -38.82
CA ALA A 94 -4.96 4.42 -38.04
C ALA A 94 -5.49 5.23 -36.85
N THR A 95 -6.72 4.98 -36.43
CA THR A 95 -7.34 5.66 -35.29
C THR A 95 -7.84 4.67 -34.25
N GLU A 96 -7.82 5.10 -32.99
CA GLU A 96 -8.41 4.40 -31.85
C GLU A 96 -9.23 5.41 -31.05
N VAL A 97 -10.38 4.99 -30.52
CA VAL A 97 -11.20 5.82 -29.64
C VAL A 97 -11.04 5.31 -28.22
N ILE A 98 -10.70 6.23 -27.32
CA ILE A 98 -10.61 5.98 -25.88
C ILE A 98 -11.78 6.67 -25.21
N HIS A 99 -12.57 5.90 -24.47
CA HIS A 99 -13.62 6.43 -23.62
C HIS A 99 -13.02 6.89 -22.29
N VAL A 100 -13.29 8.13 -21.89
CA VAL A 100 -12.78 8.73 -20.65
C VAL A 100 -13.95 9.03 -19.71
N ASN A 101 -13.92 8.42 -18.53
CA ASN A 101 -14.87 8.67 -17.45
C ASN A 101 -14.32 9.70 -16.45
N PRO A 102 -15.18 10.41 -15.70
CA PRO A 102 -14.73 11.14 -14.52
C PRO A 102 -14.13 10.17 -13.50
N GLY A 103 -12.95 10.52 -12.98
CA GLY A 103 -12.34 9.84 -11.85
C GLY A 103 -12.68 10.53 -10.52
N PHE A 104 -12.26 9.92 -9.42
CA PHE A 104 -12.25 10.56 -8.10
C PHE A 104 -10.93 11.32 -7.93
N LEU A 105 -10.97 12.57 -7.51
CA LEU A 105 -9.74 13.34 -7.26
C LEU A 105 -8.93 12.81 -6.08
N GLN A 106 -9.64 12.23 -5.11
CA GLN A 106 -9.09 11.67 -3.88
C GLN A 106 -9.87 10.41 -3.50
N PRO A 107 -9.30 9.52 -2.67
CA PRO A 107 -10.08 8.53 -1.95
C PRO A 107 -11.28 9.14 -1.21
N LEU A 108 -12.27 8.31 -0.89
CA LEU A 108 -13.41 8.76 -0.09
C LEU A 108 -12.93 9.25 1.28
N THR A 109 -13.59 10.29 1.80
CA THR A 109 -13.28 10.85 3.11
C THR A 109 -14.39 10.49 4.11
N PRO A 110 -14.08 9.81 5.23
CA PRO A 110 -12.79 9.19 5.55
C PRO A 110 -12.54 7.89 4.76
N GLU A 111 -11.28 7.43 4.70
CA GLU A 111 -10.91 6.20 3.98
C GLU A 111 -11.30 4.93 4.75
N ASN A 112 -11.33 5.01 6.09
CA ASN A 112 -11.76 3.94 6.97
C ASN A 112 -12.49 4.49 8.21
N SER A 113 -13.23 3.62 8.91
CA SER A 113 -13.92 3.97 10.15
C SER A 113 -14.33 2.73 10.94
N ALA A 114 -14.34 2.83 12.26
CA ALA A 114 -14.97 1.84 13.13
C ALA A 114 -16.25 2.41 13.73
N LEU A 115 -17.36 1.69 13.60
CA LEU A 115 -18.67 2.13 14.07
C LEU A 115 -19.31 1.12 15.03
N PRO A 116 -19.99 1.61 16.08
CA PRO A 116 -20.84 0.80 16.94
C PRO A 116 -22.17 0.46 16.23
N PRO A 117 -23.01 -0.43 16.82
CA PRO A 117 -24.38 -0.60 16.36
C PRO A 117 -25.13 0.75 16.38
N GLY A 118 -25.80 1.09 15.27
CA GLY A 118 -26.52 2.36 15.11
C GLY A 118 -25.64 3.60 14.89
N GLY A 119 -24.32 3.47 14.85
CA GLY A 119 -23.41 4.58 14.59
C GLY A 119 -23.54 5.13 13.16
N SER A 120 -23.31 6.43 13.00
CA SER A 120 -23.37 7.09 11.69
C SER A 120 -22.01 7.66 11.28
N LEU A 121 -21.77 7.67 9.97
CA LEU A 121 -20.53 8.13 9.34
C LEU A 121 -20.88 9.05 8.16
N PRO A 122 -20.53 10.33 8.22
CA PRO A 122 -20.52 11.16 7.02
C PRO A 122 -19.41 10.68 6.08
N VAL A 123 -19.74 10.52 4.81
CA VAL A 123 -18.81 10.16 3.73
C VAL A 123 -18.90 11.20 2.64
N SER A 124 -17.75 11.66 2.14
CA SER A 124 -17.67 12.59 1.02
C SER A 124 -16.73 12.11 -0.08
N ALA A 125 -16.98 12.60 -1.28
CA ALA A 125 -16.27 12.30 -2.51
C ALA A 125 -16.05 13.58 -3.33
N GLN A 126 -14.91 13.67 -4.02
CA GLN A 126 -14.64 14.74 -4.98
C GLN A 126 -14.42 14.12 -6.36
N LEU A 127 -15.21 14.55 -7.34
CA LEU A 127 -15.19 14.04 -8.70
C LEU A 127 -14.48 15.01 -9.63
N ALA A 128 -13.66 14.46 -10.54
CA ALA A 128 -13.00 15.18 -11.61
C ALA A 128 -13.98 15.57 -12.74
N GLU A 129 -15.13 16.13 -12.36
CA GLU A 129 -16.17 16.62 -13.25
C GLU A 129 -16.60 18.02 -12.81
N VAL A 130 -16.85 18.90 -13.79
CA VAL A 130 -17.35 20.25 -13.57
C VAL A 130 -18.73 20.40 -14.22
N GLY A 131 -19.65 21.07 -13.52
CA GLY A 131 -21.00 21.32 -14.00
C GLY A 131 -21.95 20.11 -14.00
N GLY A 132 -21.47 18.92 -13.63
CA GLY A 132 -22.23 17.65 -13.62
C GLY A 132 -21.68 16.64 -12.60
N GLY A 133 -21.97 15.35 -12.77
CA GLY A 133 -21.43 14.27 -11.96
C GLY A 133 -22.29 13.84 -10.77
N ASP A 134 -22.71 12.59 -10.78
CA ASP A 134 -23.49 11.95 -9.71
C ASP A 134 -22.82 10.65 -9.24
N LEU A 135 -23.19 10.19 -8.03
CA LEU A 135 -22.68 8.94 -7.44
C LEU A 135 -23.81 7.96 -7.10
N ASP A 136 -23.55 6.68 -7.37
CA ASP A 136 -24.29 5.57 -6.77
C ASP A 136 -23.57 5.11 -5.50
N TRP A 137 -24.25 5.23 -4.36
CA TRP A 137 -23.77 4.75 -3.06
C TRP A 137 -24.30 3.35 -2.77
N ARG A 138 -23.40 2.42 -2.44
CA ARG A 138 -23.79 1.04 -2.12
C ARG A 138 -22.93 0.41 -1.03
N LEU A 139 -23.51 -0.57 -0.34
CA LEU A 139 -22.78 -1.43 0.59
C LEU A 139 -22.26 -2.67 -0.14
N SER A 140 -21.02 -3.06 0.13
CA SER A 140 -20.36 -4.20 -0.52
C SER A 140 -19.50 -5.02 0.43
N THR A 141 -19.22 -6.26 0.02
CA THR A 141 -18.28 -7.16 0.69
C THR A 141 -16.81 -6.91 0.31
N ALA A 142 -16.51 -6.04 -0.65
CA ALA A 142 -15.15 -5.75 -1.09
C ALA A 142 -15.03 -4.30 -1.60
N ALA A 143 -13.84 -3.71 -1.45
CA ALA A 143 -13.51 -2.36 -1.93
C ALA A 143 -13.79 -2.17 -3.43
N SER A 144 -13.48 -3.18 -4.26
CA SER A 144 -13.75 -3.20 -5.70
C SER A 144 -15.24 -3.30 -6.07
N GLY A 145 -16.12 -3.40 -5.07
CA GLY A 145 -17.56 -3.42 -5.26
C GLY A 145 -18.10 -4.79 -5.63
N GLY A 146 -17.68 -5.81 -4.87
CA GLY A 146 -18.14 -7.20 -4.91
C GLY A 146 -19.63 -7.39 -4.60
N ARG A 147 -20.01 -8.40 -3.81
CA ARG A 147 -21.42 -8.72 -3.58
C ARG A 147 -22.12 -7.55 -2.87
N ARG A 148 -23.24 -7.08 -3.43
CA ARG A 148 -24.09 -6.05 -2.81
C ARG A 148 -24.65 -6.57 -1.49
N LEU A 149 -24.56 -5.75 -0.46
CA LEU A 149 -25.16 -5.98 0.85
C LEU A 149 -26.52 -5.29 0.93
N ASP A 150 -27.46 -5.89 1.65
CA ASP A 150 -28.80 -5.34 1.87
C ASP A 150 -28.85 -4.45 3.12
N ALA A 151 -30.05 -3.93 3.43
CA ALA A 151 -30.27 -3.01 4.55
C ALA A 151 -29.92 -3.60 5.94
N SER A 152 -29.73 -4.91 6.08
CA SER A 152 -29.25 -5.52 7.34
C SER A 152 -27.81 -5.14 7.68
N PHE A 153 -27.10 -4.51 6.74
CA PHE A 153 -25.75 -3.98 6.89
C PHE A 153 -25.71 -2.46 7.04
N GLY A 154 -26.86 -1.79 7.08
CA GLY A 154 -26.98 -0.35 7.25
C GLY A 154 -27.70 0.33 6.10
N SER A 155 -27.78 1.65 6.16
CA SER A 155 -28.50 2.47 5.17
C SER A 155 -27.79 3.79 4.90
N PHE A 156 -28.05 4.36 3.72
CA PHE A 156 -27.63 5.72 3.36
C PHE A 156 -28.77 6.72 3.57
N SER A 157 -28.40 7.97 3.85
CA SER A 157 -29.31 9.10 3.95
C SER A 157 -28.56 10.40 3.58
N GLN A 158 -29.30 11.48 3.34
CA GLN A 158 -28.74 12.81 3.02
C GLN A 158 -27.76 12.79 1.83
N GLU A 159 -28.06 11.98 0.82
CA GLU A 159 -27.28 11.94 -0.42
C GLU A 159 -27.43 13.26 -1.18
N SER A 160 -26.30 13.90 -1.49
CA SER A 160 -26.28 15.18 -2.20
C SER A 160 -24.98 15.37 -2.96
N CYS A 161 -25.08 15.85 -4.21
CA CYS A 161 -23.96 16.32 -5.01
C CYS A 161 -24.08 17.84 -5.23
N GLN A 162 -22.99 18.55 -4.98
CA GLN A 162 -22.85 19.98 -5.23
C GLN A 162 -21.99 20.16 -6.48
N HIS A 163 -22.63 20.55 -7.59
CA HIS A 163 -21.95 20.79 -8.85
C HIS A 163 -21.47 22.25 -8.93
N SER A 164 -20.24 22.45 -9.38
CA SER A 164 -19.71 23.78 -9.66
C SER A 164 -19.35 23.90 -11.13
N ALA A 165 -19.65 25.05 -11.74
CA ALA A 165 -19.29 25.33 -13.13
C ALA A 165 -17.80 25.67 -13.32
N GLN A 166 -17.05 25.84 -12.22
CA GLN A 166 -15.64 26.25 -12.22
C GLN A 166 -14.77 25.40 -11.28
N ASN A 167 -15.38 24.64 -10.38
CA ASN A 167 -14.72 23.72 -9.46
C ASN A 167 -15.26 22.31 -9.68
N TYR A 168 -14.58 21.34 -9.10
CA TYR A 168 -14.98 19.94 -9.05
C TYR A 168 -16.29 19.70 -8.31
N THR A 169 -16.99 18.63 -8.69
CA THR A 169 -18.21 18.20 -8.02
C THR A 169 -17.90 17.50 -6.70
N VAL A 170 -18.60 17.90 -5.64
CA VAL A 170 -18.47 17.30 -4.31
C VAL A 170 -19.77 16.59 -3.96
N CYS A 171 -19.69 15.29 -3.73
CA CYS A 171 -20.82 14.46 -3.33
C CYS A 171 -20.66 13.98 -1.90
N SER A 172 -21.77 13.81 -1.20
CA SER A 172 -21.79 13.37 0.20
C SER A 172 -22.99 12.47 0.49
N ALA A 173 -22.84 11.63 1.51
CA ALA A 173 -23.89 10.78 2.07
C ALA A 173 -23.61 10.52 3.57
N ILE A 174 -24.63 10.14 4.32
CA ILE A 174 -24.47 9.62 5.69
C ILE A 174 -24.80 8.13 5.67
N TYR A 175 -23.78 7.31 5.90
CA TYR A 175 -23.96 5.89 6.21
C TYR A 175 -24.35 5.72 7.67
N THR A 176 -25.31 4.84 7.96
CA THR A 176 -25.68 4.46 9.33
C THR A 176 -25.66 2.95 9.49
N ALA A 177 -24.86 2.47 10.44
CA ALA A 177 -24.77 1.08 10.82
C ALA A 177 -26.11 0.58 11.40
N PRO A 178 -26.46 -0.71 11.22
CA PRO A 178 -27.70 -1.25 11.76
C PRO A 178 -27.66 -1.28 13.30
N PRO A 179 -28.81 -1.19 14.00
CA PRO A 179 -28.87 -1.25 15.46
C PRO A 179 -28.46 -2.62 16.03
N SER A 180 -28.46 -3.66 15.20
CA SER A 180 -27.94 -4.99 15.51
C SER A 180 -26.97 -5.41 14.42
N LEU A 181 -25.72 -5.69 14.78
CA LEU A 181 -24.69 -6.03 13.81
C LEU A 181 -24.77 -7.52 13.43
N PRO A 182 -24.78 -7.87 12.12
CA PRO A 182 -24.69 -9.26 11.69
C PRO A 182 -23.35 -9.89 12.08
N ALA A 183 -23.33 -11.19 12.37
CA ALA A 183 -22.11 -11.87 12.83
C ALA A 183 -20.97 -11.81 11.79
N GLY A 184 -19.83 -11.25 12.22
CA GLY A 184 -18.53 -11.30 11.52
C GLY A 184 -18.43 -10.49 10.23
N LYS A 185 -18.64 -9.16 10.26
CA LYS A 185 -18.77 -8.37 9.03
C LYS A 185 -18.00 -7.06 9.03
N GLU A 186 -17.03 -7.01 8.13
CA GLU A 186 -16.54 -5.79 7.51
C GLU A 186 -17.53 -5.36 6.42
N VAL A 187 -17.70 -4.06 6.25
CA VAL A 187 -18.56 -3.46 5.22
C VAL A 187 -17.77 -2.43 4.46
N TYR A 188 -17.91 -2.43 3.13
CA TYR A 188 -17.39 -1.37 2.29
C TYR A 188 -18.53 -0.46 1.88
N VAL A 189 -18.41 0.83 2.16
CA VAL A 189 -19.23 1.87 1.52
C VAL A 189 -18.55 2.20 0.21
N VAL A 190 -19.17 1.83 -0.91
CA VAL A 190 -18.61 2.01 -2.25
C VAL A 190 -19.39 3.12 -2.96
N ALA A 191 -18.68 4.14 -3.42
CA ALA A 191 -19.18 5.13 -4.34
C ALA A 191 -18.78 4.74 -5.76
N THR A 192 -19.73 4.75 -6.69
CA THR A 192 -19.47 4.53 -8.13
C THR A 192 -19.92 5.75 -8.91
N VAL A 193 -19.05 6.29 -9.77
CA VAL A 193 -19.44 7.36 -10.70
C VAL A 193 -20.58 6.86 -11.58
N HIS A 194 -21.66 7.64 -11.65
CA HIS A 194 -22.81 7.29 -12.48
C HIS A 194 -22.49 7.56 -13.95
N ASN A 195 -22.54 6.53 -14.78
CA ASN A 195 -22.31 6.64 -16.21
C ASN A 195 -23.62 6.41 -16.97
N THR A 196 -23.97 7.36 -17.84
CA THR A 196 -25.22 7.31 -18.63
C THR A 196 -25.14 6.39 -19.85
N ASP A 197 -23.95 5.93 -20.23
CA ASP A 197 -23.69 5.07 -21.39
C ASP A 197 -23.65 3.56 -21.06
N GLY A 198 -23.79 3.20 -19.78
CA GLY A 198 -23.77 1.82 -19.28
C GLY A 198 -22.38 1.22 -19.09
N THR A 199 -21.30 2.00 -19.23
CA THR A 199 -19.95 1.57 -18.85
C THR A 199 -19.79 1.50 -17.32
N ALA A 200 -18.83 0.72 -16.85
CA ALA A 200 -18.53 0.67 -15.42
C ALA A 200 -17.82 1.97 -15.00
N GLY A 201 -18.50 2.81 -14.21
CA GLY A 201 -17.91 4.01 -13.65
C GLY A 201 -16.75 3.73 -12.69
N SER A 202 -15.89 4.73 -12.51
CA SER A 202 -14.81 4.70 -11.53
C SER A 202 -15.40 4.48 -10.12
N ARG A 203 -14.62 3.85 -9.24
CA ARG A 203 -15.07 3.47 -7.89
C ARG A 203 -14.06 3.85 -6.84
N GLN A 204 -14.56 4.27 -5.69
CA GLN A 204 -13.80 4.42 -4.46
C GLN A 204 -14.61 3.85 -3.29
N SER A 205 -13.94 3.52 -2.19
CA SER A 205 -14.61 2.90 -1.04
C SER A 205 -14.07 3.35 0.30
N VAL A 206 -14.94 3.35 1.32
CA VAL A 206 -14.58 3.43 2.73
C VAL A 206 -14.62 2.04 3.35
N HIS A 207 -13.58 1.64 4.08
CA HIS A 207 -13.60 0.40 4.85
C HIS A 207 -14.20 0.64 6.25
N VAL A 208 -15.37 0.06 6.51
CA VAL A 208 -16.06 0.20 7.78
C VAL A 208 -15.98 -1.09 8.60
N LEU A 209 -15.38 -0.99 9.79
CA LEU A 209 -15.42 -2.03 10.82
C LEU A 209 -16.67 -1.85 11.68
N LEU A 210 -17.57 -2.82 11.62
CA LEU A 210 -18.74 -2.84 12.49
C LEU A 210 -18.40 -3.57 13.79
N SER A 211 -18.32 -2.84 14.90
CA SER A 211 -17.88 -3.39 16.18
C SER A 211 -18.99 -3.47 17.23
N ASN A 212 -19.21 -4.67 17.76
CA ASN A 212 -20.08 -4.88 18.94
C ASN A 212 -19.46 -4.37 20.25
N SER A 213 -18.18 -3.94 20.24
CA SER A 213 -17.53 -3.37 21.44
C SER A 213 -17.95 -1.91 21.73
N GLY A 214 -18.83 -1.32 20.90
CA GLY A 214 -19.34 0.03 21.10
C GLY A 214 -18.35 1.14 20.74
N ILE A 215 -17.23 0.78 20.10
CA ILE A 215 -16.17 1.70 19.67
C ILE A 215 -16.62 2.51 18.45
N SER A 216 -16.36 3.81 18.50
CA SER A 216 -16.47 4.75 17.39
C SER A 216 -15.10 5.36 17.13
N SER A 217 -14.57 5.22 15.92
CA SER A 217 -13.25 5.76 15.54
C SER A 217 -13.28 6.19 14.08
N SER A 218 -12.75 7.39 13.80
CA SER A 218 -12.68 7.94 12.45
C SER A 218 -11.45 8.86 12.32
N PRO A 219 -10.72 8.80 11.20
CA PRO A 219 -9.61 9.71 10.93
C PRO A 219 -10.04 11.16 10.71
N LEU A 220 -11.35 11.43 10.56
CA LEU A 220 -11.86 12.81 10.52
C LEU A 220 -11.45 13.61 11.76
N THR A 221 -11.35 12.96 12.92
CA THR A 221 -10.83 13.60 14.13
C THR A 221 -9.37 14.00 13.96
N ASN A 222 -8.54 13.15 13.35
CA ASN A 222 -7.12 13.41 13.08
C ASN A 222 -6.92 14.51 12.03
N GLN A 223 -7.80 14.63 11.05
CA GLN A 223 -7.76 15.66 9.99
C GLN A 223 -8.26 17.03 10.48
N SER A 224 -9.08 17.05 11.54
CA SER A 224 -9.74 18.27 12.00
C SER A 224 -8.77 19.30 12.60
N ALA A 225 -9.07 20.59 12.37
CA ALA A 225 -8.39 21.67 13.05
C ALA A 225 -8.68 21.64 14.56
N GLN A 226 -7.63 21.65 15.39
CA GLN A 226 -7.78 21.65 16.84
C GLN A 226 -7.71 23.08 17.37
N THR A 227 -8.69 23.45 18.19
CA THR A 227 -8.79 24.80 18.75
C THR A 227 -8.06 24.95 20.09
N SER A 228 -7.88 23.86 20.83
CA SER A 228 -7.15 23.79 22.11
C SER A 228 -5.66 23.48 21.90
N LEU A 229 -4.96 23.07 22.96
CA LEU A 229 -3.67 22.39 22.84
C LEU A 229 -3.79 21.24 21.83
N VAL A 230 -2.87 21.17 20.88
CA VAL A 230 -2.84 20.12 19.87
C VAL A 230 -2.48 18.79 20.51
N GLN A 231 -3.36 17.81 20.31
CA GLN A 231 -3.07 16.40 20.51
C GLN A 231 -2.44 15.85 19.23
N LEU A 232 -1.42 15.01 19.40
CA LEU A 232 -0.63 14.41 18.31
C LEU A 232 -1.39 13.25 17.65
N GLY A 233 -0.80 12.62 16.63
CA GLY A 233 -1.53 11.76 15.69
C GLY A 233 -2.43 12.55 14.74
N SER A 234 -2.44 13.88 14.85
CA SER A 234 -3.22 14.79 14.00
C SER A 234 -2.48 15.13 12.70
N SER A 235 -3.25 15.63 11.74
CA SER A 235 -2.76 16.33 10.55
C SER A 235 -1.76 17.42 10.91
N GLY A 236 -0.66 17.48 10.18
CA GLY A 236 0.27 18.60 10.22
C GLY A 236 1.41 18.43 9.23
N GLY A 237 2.28 19.43 9.18
CA GLY A 237 3.43 19.45 8.27
C GLY A 237 4.02 20.84 8.17
N ASN A 238 5.03 20.97 7.31
CA ASN A 238 5.61 22.27 7.00
C ASN A 238 4.61 23.14 6.21
N ASN A 239 4.45 24.40 6.61
CA ASN A 239 3.54 25.33 5.96
C ASN A 239 4.02 25.78 4.56
N ASN A 240 5.23 25.42 4.17
CA ASN A 240 5.80 25.71 2.85
C ASN A 240 5.74 24.52 1.88
N ASP A 241 5.25 23.35 2.33
CA ASP A 241 5.21 22.11 1.54
C ASP A 241 4.07 22.11 0.50
N ALA A 242 4.25 22.96 -0.52
CA ALA A 242 3.27 23.24 -1.55
C ALA A 242 3.93 23.50 -2.92
N ASP A 243 3.29 22.99 -3.96
CA ASP A 243 3.64 23.27 -5.34
C ASP A 243 2.90 24.53 -5.79
N ALA A 244 3.67 25.53 -6.22
CA ALA A 244 3.14 26.79 -6.71
C ALA A 244 3.41 26.98 -8.21
N SER A 245 2.40 27.46 -8.92
CA SER A 245 2.44 27.79 -10.34
C SER A 245 2.07 29.26 -10.57
N GLN A 246 2.45 29.81 -11.72
CA GLN A 246 2.04 31.15 -12.13
C GLN A 246 0.86 31.08 -13.10
N ASP A 247 -0.14 31.94 -12.88
CA ASP A 247 -1.22 32.15 -13.82
C ASP A 247 -0.76 32.95 -15.06
N ARG A 248 -1.65 33.14 -16.03
CA ARG A 248 -1.34 33.87 -17.28
C ARG A 248 -1.00 35.36 -17.04
N SER A 249 -1.33 35.91 -15.88
CA SER A 249 -1.02 37.28 -15.46
C SER A 249 0.28 37.39 -14.65
N GLY A 250 0.92 36.25 -14.34
CA GLY A 250 2.11 36.16 -13.51
C GLY A 250 1.83 36.07 -12.00
N GLY A 251 0.55 35.93 -11.60
CA GLY A 251 0.16 35.73 -10.21
C GLY A 251 0.46 34.30 -9.75
N SER A 252 1.05 34.14 -8.56
CA SER A 252 1.33 32.82 -7.99
C SER A 252 0.07 32.23 -7.36
N PHE A 253 -0.17 30.95 -7.59
CA PHE A 253 -1.21 30.17 -6.90
C PHE A 253 -0.67 28.79 -6.55
N ILE A 254 -1.19 28.19 -5.48
CA ILE A 254 -0.84 26.83 -5.07
C ILE A 254 -1.67 25.86 -5.91
N ASN A 255 -1.01 24.99 -6.65
CA ASN A 255 -1.64 23.94 -7.44
C ASN A 255 -1.64 22.58 -6.73
N ASP A 256 -0.76 22.38 -5.74
CA ASP A 256 -0.74 21.18 -4.91
C ASP A 256 -0.09 21.41 -3.54
N CYS A 257 -0.40 20.56 -2.57
CA CYS A 257 0.24 20.61 -1.26
C CYS A 257 0.30 19.23 -0.60
N CYS A 258 1.22 19.13 0.36
CA CYS A 258 1.50 17.91 1.09
C CYS A 258 1.05 18.03 2.56
N GLY A 259 1.10 16.89 3.23
CA GLY A 259 0.95 16.83 4.68
C GLY A 259 1.15 15.42 5.20
N GLY A 260 1.32 15.33 6.51
CA GLY A 260 1.47 14.06 7.19
C GLY A 260 0.89 14.11 8.59
N THR A 261 1.52 13.34 9.48
CA THR A 261 1.11 13.22 10.87
C THR A 261 2.11 13.92 11.78
N LEU A 262 1.62 14.74 12.71
CA LEU A 262 2.40 15.18 13.87
C LEU A 262 2.45 14.01 14.86
N GLY A 263 3.53 13.23 14.82
CA GLY A 263 3.58 11.87 15.34
C GLY A 263 3.58 11.73 16.85
N ALA A 264 4.66 12.22 17.46
CA ALA A 264 4.92 12.07 18.88
C ALA A 264 5.55 13.35 19.44
N LEU A 265 5.55 13.46 20.77
CA LEU A 265 6.27 14.50 21.48
C LEU A 265 7.55 13.89 22.01
N VAL A 266 8.70 14.51 21.71
CA VAL A 266 9.97 14.17 22.35
C VAL A 266 10.44 15.32 23.20
N ARG A 267 11.27 15.01 24.19
CA ARG A 267 11.96 16.01 25.00
C ARG A 267 13.44 15.74 25.01
N ASP A 268 14.22 16.80 25.11
CA ASP A 268 15.64 16.68 25.37
C ASP A 268 15.98 16.67 26.87
N GLN A 269 17.27 16.54 27.19
CA GLN A 269 17.76 16.55 28.57
C GLN A 269 17.56 17.88 29.32
N THR A 270 17.22 18.98 28.62
CA THR A 270 16.95 20.30 29.23
C THR A 270 15.46 20.54 29.47
N GLY A 271 14.59 19.65 28.96
CA GLY A 271 13.15 19.75 29.07
C GLY A 271 12.46 20.48 27.91
N SER A 272 13.21 20.91 26.88
CA SER A 272 12.60 21.45 25.66
C SER A 272 11.86 20.35 24.92
N GLN A 273 10.65 20.67 24.43
CA GLN A 273 9.77 19.73 23.75
C GLN A 273 9.76 19.97 22.24
N TYR A 274 9.71 18.88 21.49
CA TYR A 274 9.72 18.87 20.04
C TYR A 274 8.67 17.91 19.51
N ILE A 275 7.98 18.31 18.45
CA ILE A 275 7.15 17.41 17.65
C ILE A 275 8.09 16.55 16.80
N LEU A 276 7.93 15.22 16.91
CA LEU A 276 8.57 14.22 16.07
C LEU A 276 7.64 13.84 14.91
N SER A 277 8.18 13.86 13.70
CA SER A 277 7.57 13.30 12.49
C SER A 277 8.67 12.99 11.48
N ASN A 278 8.31 12.58 10.26
CA ASN A 278 9.28 12.31 9.21
C ASN A 278 9.92 13.60 8.70
N ASN A 279 11.14 13.46 8.15
CA ASN A 279 11.79 14.52 7.40
C ASN A 279 10.90 14.94 6.21
N HIS A 280 10.35 14.00 5.45
CA HIS A 280 9.50 14.38 4.31
C HIS A 280 8.18 15.06 4.69
N VAL A 281 7.83 15.12 5.99
CA VAL A 281 6.63 15.82 6.50
C VAL A 281 6.95 17.18 7.10
N LEU A 282 8.06 17.30 7.85
CA LEU A 282 8.44 18.56 8.52
C LEU A 282 9.51 19.35 7.76
N ALA A 283 10.32 18.66 6.96
CA ALA A 283 11.51 19.19 6.31
C ALA A 283 11.47 19.08 4.77
N GLU A 284 10.29 18.82 4.18
CA GLU A 284 10.08 18.84 2.72
C GLU A 284 11.07 17.95 1.97
N SER A 285 11.40 16.78 2.52
CA SER A 285 12.39 15.85 1.98
C SER A 285 13.80 16.44 1.85
N ASP A 286 14.28 17.16 2.88
CA ASP A 286 15.51 17.98 2.97
C ASP A 286 15.43 19.41 2.40
N GLN A 287 14.27 19.84 1.87
CA GLN A 287 14.15 21.11 1.14
C GLN A 287 13.86 22.30 2.07
N ALA A 288 13.34 22.04 3.27
CA ALA A 288 12.93 23.06 4.21
C ALA A 288 14.11 23.82 4.85
N ASN A 289 13.80 24.99 5.38
CA ASN A 289 14.75 25.80 6.14
C ASN A 289 14.53 25.65 7.65
N GLN A 290 15.62 25.71 8.41
CA GLN A 290 15.51 25.77 9.87
C GLN A 290 14.69 27.00 10.29
N GLY A 291 13.73 26.79 11.19
CA GLY A 291 12.79 27.81 11.65
C GLY A 291 11.47 27.84 10.89
N ASP A 292 11.33 27.07 9.80
CA ASP A 292 10.07 26.98 9.05
C ASP A 292 8.90 26.58 9.96
N SER A 293 7.74 27.16 9.67
CA SER A 293 6.56 27.01 10.50
C SER A 293 5.90 25.65 10.27
N ILE A 294 5.71 24.89 11.34
CA ILE A 294 4.90 23.67 11.33
C ILE A 294 3.49 24.01 11.80
N VAL A 295 2.48 23.60 11.02
CA VAL A 295 1.08 23.97 11.24
C VAL A 295 0.18 22.77 11.57
N GLN A 296 -0.89 23.04 12.32
CA GLN A 296 -1.99 22.11 12.59
C GLN A 296 -3.33 22.82 12.27
N PRO A 297 -4.19 22.23 11.42
CA PRO A 297 -3.92 21.04 10.60
C PRO A 297 -2.88 21.36 9.50
N GLY A 298 -2.38 20.32 8.83
CA GLY A 298 -1.46 20.46 7.70
C GLY A 298 -2.15 21.03 6.47
N LEU A 299 -1.37 21.52 5.49
CA LEU A 299 -1.89 22.18 4.28
C LEU A 299 -2.93 21.34 3.55
N ILE A 300 -2.71 20.02 3.45
CA ILE A 300 -3.62 19.08 2.80
C ILE A 300 -5.06 19.13 3.36
N ASP A 301 -5.22 19.36 4.67
CA ASP A 301 -6.54 19.50 5.34
C ASP A 301 -6.95 20.97 5.53
N ALA A 302 -6.02 21.90 5.31
CA ALA A 302 -6.24 23.35 5.37
C ALA A 302 -6.52 23.96 3.99
N ASN A 303 -7.03 23.15 3.06
CA ASN A 303 -7.32 23.55 1.68
C ASN A 303 -6.13 24.07 0.85
N CYS A 304 -4.91 23.64 1.18
CA CYS A 304 -3.67 24.23 0.68
C CYS A 304 -3.56 25.75 0.91
N ASP A 305 -4.33 26.30 1.86
CA ASP A 305 -4.19 27.70 2.29
C ASP A 305 -3.18 27.78 3.41
N GLN A 306 -2.02 28.36 3.10
CA GLN A 306 -0.91 28.57 4.04
C GLN A 306 -1.27 29.48 5.23
N ASN A 307 -2.45 30.11 5.24
CA ASN A 307 -2.94 30.93 6.36
C ASN A 307 -4.00 30.24 7.20
N ALA A 308 -4.52 29.08 6.76
CA ALA A 308 -5.61 28.39 7.45
C ALA A 308 -5.12 27.51 8.60
N GLY A 309 -3.90 26.98 8.51
CA GLY A 309 -3.27 26.20 9.59
C GLY A 309 -2.71 27.08 10.71
N ARG A 310 -2.87 26.66 11.98
CA ARG A 310 -2.28 27.36 13.12
C ARG A 310 -0.82 26.94 13.29
N PRO A 311 0.17 27.86 13.37
CA PRO A 311 1.54 27.52 13.73
C PRO A 311 1.65 26.92 15.14
N VAL A 312 2.24 25.73 15.25
CA VAL A 312 2.37 25.00 16.53
C VAL A 312 3.80 24.66 16.91
N ALA A 313 4.73 24.71 15.96
CA ALA A 313 6.15 24.48 16.18
C ALA A 313 7.00 25.12 15.06
N SER A 314 8.31 25.17 15.25
CA SER A 314 9.28 25.61 14.25
C SER A 314 10.32 24.52 13.98
N LEU A 315 10.59 24.20 12.71
CA LEU A 315 11.54 23.17 12.32
C LEU A 315 12.92 23.42 12.95
N ARG A 316 13.51 22.41 13.60
CA ARG A 316 14.74 22.56 14.37
C ARG A 316 15.85 21.61 13.99
N TYR A 317 15.58 20.30 14.01
CA TYR A 317 16.57 19.27 13.71
C TYR A 317 16.05 18.37 12.59
N VAL A 318 16.93 18.01 11.67
CA VAL A 318 16.60 17.24 10.47
C VAL A 318 17.68 16.17 10.31
N VAL A 319 17.27 14.91 10.20
CA VAL A 319 18.17 13.83 9.78
C VAL A 319 18.22 13.86 8.25
N PRO A 320 19.38 14.16 7.61
CA PRO A 320 19.44 14.33 6.17
C PRO A 320 19.15 13.02 5.42
N LEU A 321 18.19 13.04 4.50
CA LEU A 321 17.83 11.87 3.70
C LEU A 321 18.93 11.54 2.68
N ALA A 322 19.49 12.55 2.01
CA ALA A 322 20.55 12.37 1.02
C ALA A 322 21.90 11.86 1.59
N SER A 323 22.04 11.72 2.92
CA SER A 323 23.22 11.15 3.54
C SER A 323 23.16 9.61 3.54
N SER A 324 24.27 8.97 3.16
CA SER A 324 24.45 7.52 3.31
C SER A 324 24.83 7.09 4.73
N GLN A 325 25.09 8.06 5.62
CA GLN A 325 25.44 7.81 7.02
C GLN A 325 24.21 7.78 7.94
N THR A 326 23.03 8.12 7.42
CA THR A 326 21.76 8.15 8.15
C THR A 326 20.87 7.02 7.69
N ASN A 327 20.07 6.49 8.60
CA ASN A 327 19.22 5.32 8.38
C ASN A 327 17.78 5.53 8.90
N VAL A 328 17.39 6.78 9.16
CA VAL A 328 16.00 7.13 9.52
C VAL A 328 15.47 8.29 8.69
N ASP A 329 14.15 8.33 8.55
CA ASP A 329 13.40 9.46 8.01
C ASP A 329 12.74 10.20 9.17
N ALA A 330 13.44 11.19 9.73
CA ALA A 330 12.97 11.87 10.93
C ALA A 330 13.42 13.34 10.98
N ALA A 331 12.55 14.16 11.55
CA ALA A 331 12.82 15.55 11.89
C ALA A 331 12.10 15.94 13.19
N LEU A 332 12.59 17.00 13.80
CA LEU A 332 12.06 17.60 15.02
C LEU A 332 11.73 19.06 14.80
N ALA A 333 10.54 19.47 15.24
CA ALA A 333 10.13 20.86 15.31
C ALA A 333 9.92 21.30 16.76
N GLU A 334 10.58 22.38 17.18
CA GLU A 334 10.50 22.91 18.53
C GLU A 334 9.11 23.51 18.79
N VAL A 335 8.47 23.06 19.88
CA VAL A 335 7.07 23.41 20.19
C VAL A 335 6.93 24.89 20.55
N ASN A 336 5.95 25.55 19.96
CA ASN A 336 5.52 26.88 20.40
C ASN A 336 4.84 26.78 21.76
N ALA A 337 5.20 27.67 22.69
CA ALA A 337 4.69 27.64 24.05
C ALA A 337 3.15 27.66 24.09
N GLY A 338 2.55 26.63 24.70
CA GLY A 338 1.10 26.51 24.83
C GLY A 338 0.36 26.11 23.55
N SER A 339 1.05 25.56 22.55
CA SER A 339 0.42 25.09 21.30
C SER A 339 0.12 23.59 21.27
N VAL A 340 0.90 22.76 21.97
CA VAL A 340 0.79 21.29 21.97
C VAL A 340 0.54 20.77 23.38
N ASP A 341 -0.20 19.67 23.52
CA ASP A 341 -0.40 19.00 24.81
C ASP A 341 0.96 18.56 25.38
N PRO A 342 1.41 19.11 26.53
CA PRO A 342 2.74 18.84 27.06
C PRO A 342 2.89 17.41 27.60
N GLY A 343 1.79 16.68 27.78
CA GLY A 343 1.79 15.26 28.16
C GLY A 343 2.09 14.32 27.00
N GLY A 344 2.09 14.80 25.75
CA GLY A 344 2.33 13.97 24.57
C GLY A 344 1.12 13.13 24.16
N ALA A 345 -0.10 13.57 24.48
CA ALA A 345 -1.31 12.85 24.14
C ALA A 345 -1.46 12.68 22.61
N ILE A 346 -1.70 11.45 22.17
CA ILE A 346 -1.96 11.08 20.77
C ILE A 346 -3.45 10.74 20.63
N LEU A 347 -4.09 11.32 19.61
CA LEU A 347 -5.49 11.08 19.29
C LEU A 347 -5.77 9.57 19.18
N GLN A 348 -6.88 9.12 19.78
CA GLN A 348 -7.34 7.73 19.70
C GLN A 348 -6.41 6.69 20.35
N PHE A 349 -5.46 7.08 21.22
CA PHE A 349 -4.68 6.13 22.02
C PHE A 349 -5.35 5.75 23.35
N GLY A 350 -6.39 6.47 23.77
CA GLY A 350 -7.08 6.19 25.02
C GLY A 350 -7.82 4.85 25.04
N THR A 351 -8.36 4.52 26.21
CA THR A 351 -9.31 3.42 26.33
C THR A 351 -10.69 3.86 25.85
N PRO A 352 -11.46 3.00 25.15
CA PRO A 352 -12.84 3.32 24.83
C PRO A 352 -13.64 3.65 26.09
N GLY A 353 -14.51 4.66 26.01
CA GLY A 353 -15.42 5.00 27.10
C GLY A 353 -16.33 3.84 27.51
N LYS A 354 -17.06 3.99 28.63
CA LYS A 354 -18.06 3.02 29.09
C LYS A 354 -19.45 3.44 28.61
N GLY A 355 -19.89 2.95 27.45
CA GLY A 355 -21.16 3.35 26.83
C GLY A 355 -21.39 2.77 25.44
N THR A 356 -22.39 3.28 24.71
CA THR A 356 -22.61 3.00 23.28
C THR A 356 -22.16 4.21 22.46
N ASN A 357 -21.42 4.00 21.35
CA ASN A 357 -20.86 5.06 20.53
C ASN A 357 -19.79 5.90 21.23
N ASN A 358 -18.88 5.22 21.94
CA ASN A 358 -17.78 5.92 22.60
C ASN A 358 -16.68 6.17 21.59
N SER A 359 -16.37 7.46 21.39
CA SER A 359 -15.09 7.85 20.79
C SER A 359 -13.94 7.31 21.63
N ILE A 360 -12.79 7.15 21.00
CA ILE A 360 -11.54 6.86 21.69
C ILE A 360 -10.85 8.20 21.98
N ASP A 361 -10.73 8.52 23.27
CA ASP A 361 -10.05 9.75 23.70
C ASP A 361 -8.56 9.71 23.35
N ALA A 362 -7.90 10.87 23.36
CA ALA A 362 -6.45 10.93 23.26
C ALA A 362 -5.79 10.42 24.56
N ALA A 363 -4.64 9.75 24.43
CA ALA A 363 -3.80 9.37 25.56
C ALA A 363 -2.32 9.42 25.16
N PRO A 364 -1.41 9.69 26.11
CA PRO A 364 0.01 9.67 25.82
C PRO A 364 0.52 8.23 25.62
N PRO A 365 1.53 7.98 24.77
CA PRO A 365 2.21 6.69 24.75
C PRO A 365 2.97 6.46 26.07
N ALA A 366 3.57 5.29 26.25
CA ALA A 366 4.54 5.11 27.33
C ALA A 366 5.74 6.05 27.11
N GLY A 367 6.17 6.74 28.17
CA GLY A 367 7.30 7.67 28.10
C GLY A 367 8.64 6.95 28.26
N GLY A 368 9.65 7.33 27.48
CA GLY A 368 10.98 6.72 27.60
C GLY A 368 11.75 6.65 26.30
N ALA A 369 12.62 5.64 26.19
CA ALA A 369 13.42 5.38 24.99
C ALA A 369 12.67 4.49 23.96
N GLY A 370 11.48 3.99 24.32
CA GLY A 370 10.81 2.92 23.60
C GLY A 370 11.47 1.56 23.77
N GLU A 371 10.82 0.52 23.27
CA GLU A 371 11.30 -0.86 23.36
C GLU A 371 11.85 -1.39 22.04
N ALA A 372 12.82 -2.29 22.13
CA ALA A 372 13.46 -2.89 20.96
C ALA A 372 12.66 -4.10 20.46
N ILE A 373 12.61 -4.28 19.14
CA ILE A 373 12.06 -5.50 18.54
C ILE A 373 13.00 -6.68 18.82
N THR A 374 12.63 -7.50 19.80
CA THR A 374 13.35 -8.72 20.15
C THR A 374 12.54 -9.96 19.77
N PRO A 375 13.18 -11.14 19.61
CA PRO A 375 12.46 -12.39 19.41
C PRO A 375 11.40 -12.68 20.47
N ALA A 376 11.67 -12.32 21.74
CA ALA A 376 10.72 -12.51 22.84
C ALA A 376 9.51 -11.56 22.75
N LEU A 377 9.69 -10.37 22.17
CA LEU A 377 8.60 -9.43 21.93
C LEU A 377 7.73 -9.89 20.76
N LEU A 378 8.33 -10.40 19.68
CA LEU A 378 7.61 -10.89 18.49
C LEU A 378 6.71 -12.09 18.79
N ASP A 379 7.21 -13.03 19.61
CA ASP A 379 6.50 -14.23 20.04
C ASP A 379 6.57 -14.40 21.56
N PRO A 380 5.70 -13.72 22.32
CA PRO A 380 5.69 -13.82 23.78
C PRO A 380 5.01 -15.12 24.28
N GLY A 381 4.58 -16.02 23.38
CA GLY A 381 3.93 -17.29 23.70
C GLY A 381 2.48 -17.19 24.21
N SER A 382 1.98 -15.99 24.50
CA SER A 382 0.61 -15.73 24.99
C SER A 382 -0.33 -15.27 23.88
N ALA A 383 0.12 -14.35 23.02
CA ALA A 383 -0.55 -13.83 21.84
C ALA A 383 0.49 -13.15 20.93
N PRO A 384 0.30 -13.07 19.60
CA PRO A 384 1.24 -12.35 18.74
C PRO A 384 1.28 -10.87 19.10
N LEU A 385 2.46 -10.25 18.99
CA LEU A 385 2.64 -8.81 19.15
C LEU A 385 1.72 -8.06 18.19
N ARG A 386 0.86 -7.20 18.75
CA ARG A 386 0.02 -6.30 17.98
C ARG A 386 0.62 -4.91 18.04
N VAL A 387 0.73 -4.30 16.87
CA VAL A 387 1.22 -2.94 16.74
C VAL A 387 0.08 -2.03 16.35
N ALA A 388 0.02 -0.85 16.94
CA ALA A 388 -0.99 0.16 16.65
C ALA A 388 -0.34 1.50 16.31
N LYS A 389 -1.05 2.32 15.52
CA LYS A 389 -0.70 3.71 15.29
C LYS A 389 -1.96 4.55 15.17
N SER A 390 -1.82 5.86 15.34
CA SER A 390 -2.86 6.83 15.01
C SER A 390 -2.27 7.87 14.06
N GLY A 391 -2.76 7.88 12.82
CA GLY A 391 -2.27 8.75 11.76
C GLY A 391 -3.35 9.67 11.20
N ARG A 392 -2.93 10.71 10.47
CA ARG A 392 -3.84 11.66 9.80
C ARG A 392 -4.87 10.94 8.93
N THR A 393 -4.43 10.01 8.08
CA THR A 393 -5.23 9.48 6.98
C THR A 393 -6.10 8.33 7.45
N THR A 394 -5.54 7.38 8.20
CA THR A 394 -6.27 6.17 8.61
C THR A 394 -6.69 6.14 10.07
N GLY A 395 -6.28 7.13 10.87
CA GLY A 395 -6.62 7.20 12.29
C GLY A 395 -6.00 6.03 13.05
N LEU A 396 -6.70 5.55 14.08
CA LEU A 396 -6.29 4.37 14.84
C LEU A 396 -6.44 3.09 14.01
N THR A 397 -5.30 2.47 13.71
CA THR A 397 -5.22 1.18 13.02
C THR A 397 -4.28 0.23 13.77
N CYS A 398 -4.41 -1.07 13.52
CA CYS A 398 -3.64 -2.12 14.18
C CYS A 398 -3.31 -3.27 13.23
N SER A 399 -2.10 -3.81 13.34
CA SER A 399 -1.65 -4.99 12.59
C SER A 399 -0.58 -5.77 13.38
N THR A 400 0.28 -6.54 12.70
CA THR A 400 1.39 -7.31 13.25
C THR A 400 2.66 -7.12 12.44
N ILE A 401 3.82 -7.21 13.09
CA ILE A 401 5.12 -7.21 12.42
C ILE A 401 5.25 -8.47 11.55
N GLU A 402 5.48 -8.28 10.26
CA GLU A 402 5.62 -9.35 9.27
C GLU A 402 7.05 -9.49 8.75
N ALA A 403 7.90 -8.47 8.95
CA ALA A 403 9.32 -8.57 8.64
C ALA A 403 10.18 -7.80 9.65
N VAL A 404 11.39 -8.31 9.86
CA VAL A 404 12.46 -7.63 10.61
C VAL A 404 13.74 -7.64 9.80
N ASN A 405 14.73 -6.82 10.19
CA ASN A 405 15.97 -6.68 9.45
C ASN A 405 15.75 -6.40 7.97
N LEU A 406 14.75 -5.57 7.67
CA LEU A 406 14.39 -5.22 6.31
C LEU A 406 15.38 -4.18 5.77
N SER A 407 16.01 -4.49 4.64
CA SER A 407 16.71 -3.54 3.80
C SER A 407 15.84 -3.19 2.61
N LEU A 408 15.66 -1.91 2.30
CA LEU A 408 14.79 -1.49 1.20
C LEU A 408 15.18 -0.14 0.61
N GLU A 409 14.72 0.13 -0.62
CA GLU A 409 14.83 1.43 -1.27
C GLU A 409 13.49 2.18 -1.23
N VAL A 410 13.55 3.47 -0.91
CA VAL A 410 12.40 4.39 -0.93
C VAL A 410 12.74 5.62 -1.78
N ASP A 411 11.78 6.04 -2.60
CA ASP A 411 11.88 7.17 -3.52
C ASP A 411 11.30 8.46 -2.90
N TYR A 412 12.09 9.54 -2.90
CA TYR A 412 11.73 10.86 -2.39
C TYR A 412 11.67 11.88 -3.52
N TYR A 413 10.82 12.90 -3.37
CA TYR A 413 10.52 13.91 -4.38
C TYR A 413 10.72 15.32 -3.83
N LYS A 414 10.88 16.29 -4.73
CA LYS A 414 11.03 17.71 -4.39
C LYS A 414 9.69 18.45 -4.34
N ASP A 415 8.65 17.84 -4.88
CA ASP A 415 7.34 18.42 -5.13
C ASP A 415 6.25 17.43 -4.71
N CYS A 416 5.09 17.97 -4.34
CA CYS A 416 3.97 17.17 -3.86
C CYS A 416 3.37 16.29 -4.95
N ALA A 417 3.36 16.77 -6.19
CA ALA A 417 2.87 16.04 -7.34
C ALA A 417 3.79 14.89 -7.79
N GLU A 418 4.91 14.63 -7.11
CA GLU A 418 5.87 13.58 -7.42
C GLU A 418 6.45 13.64 -8.85
N THR A 419 6.54 14.85 -9.42
CA THR A 419 7.04 15.04 -10.80
C THR A 419 8.54 15.28 -10.86
N GLN A 420 9.15 15.63 -9.73
CA GLN A 420 10.57 15.99 -9.60
C GLN A 420 11.26 15.07 -8.58
N PRO A 421 11.83 13.93 -9.03
CA PRO A 421 12.59 13.06 -8.15
C PRO A 421 13.73 13.80 -7.44
N TYR A 422 13.89 13.54 -6.14
CA TYR A 422 14.97 14.08 -5.32
C TYR A 422 16.06 13.04 -5.08
N TYR A 423 15.74 12.01 -4.30
CA TYR A 423 16.73 11.04 -3.82
C TYR A 423 16.09 9.67 -3.63
N ARG A 424 16.86 8.63 -3.93
CA ARG A 424 16.50 7.24 -3.62
C ARG A 424 17.35 6.78 -2.45
N LYS A 425 16.72 6.58 -1.30
CA LYS A 425 17.42 6.18 -0.07
C LYS A 425 17.30 4.69 0.16
N THR A 426 18.43 4.04 0.46
CA THR A 426 18.44 2.68 0.99
C THR A 426 18.43 2.73 2.51
N PHE A 427 17.42 2.11 3.11
CA PHE A 427 17.33 1.88 4.54
C PHE A 427 17.69 0.43 4.86
N VAL A 428 18.23 0.18 6.06
CA VAL A 428 18.59 -1.15 6.57
C VAL A 428 18.05 -1.34 7.99
N HIS A 429 17.88 -2.58 8.44
CA HIS A 429 17.38 -2.90 9.79
C HIS A 429 15.99 -2.31 10.11
N GLN A 430 15.13 -2.18 9.09
CA GLN A 430 13.78 -1.64 9.25
C GLN A 430 12.79 -2.72 9.69
N ILE A 431 11.64 -2.28 10.19
CA ILE A 431 10.52 -3.12 10.60
C ILE A 431 9.46 -3.08 9.50
N GLY A 432 8.99 -4.24 9.07
CA GLY A 432 7.89 -4.39 8.12
C GLY A 432 6.61 -4.84 8.80
N ILE A 433 5.51 -4.16 8.54
CA ILE A 433 4.17 -4.46 9.05
C ILE A 433 3.30 -4.88 7.86
N GLY A 434 2.61 -6.01 8.01
CA GLY A 434 1.76 -6.53 6.94
C GLY A 434 0.38 -5.85 6.91
N GLY A 435 -0.30 -5.96 5.77
CA GLY A 435 -1.68 -5.53 5.61
C GLY A 435 -1.83 -4.21 4.86
N ASN A 436 -2.98 -4.04 4.22
CA ASN A 436 -3.36 -2.86 3.46
C ASN A 436 -4.18 -1.86 4.29
N GLY A 437 -4.83 -2.34 5.35
CA GLY A 437 -5.62 -1.52 6.27
C GLY A 437 -4.81 -0.87 7.39
N PHE A 438 -3.50 -1.16 7.50
CA PHE A 438 -2.67 -0.57 8.55
C PHE A 438 -2.34 0.89 8.27
N SER A 439 -2.00 1.29 7.05
CA SER A 439 -1.56 2.65 6.73
C SER A 439 -1.91 3.06 5.30
N ASP A 440 -2.09 4.36 5.09
CA ASP A 440 -2.13 4.97 3.75
C ASP A 440 -1.22 6.22 3.73
N SER A 441 -0.95 6.77 2.55
CA SER A 441 -0.23 8.01 2.34
C SER A 441 -0.83 9.15 3.19
N GLY A 442 0.05 9.88 3.89
CA GLY A 442 -0.32 10.92 4.86
C GLY A 442 -0.29 10.44 6.32
N ASP A 443 -0.22 9.13 6.58
CA ASP A 443 0.10 8.63 7.93
C ASP A 443 1.58 8.76 8.29
N SER A 444 2.43 9.12 7.33
CA SER A 444 3.85 9.40 7.53
C SER A 444 4.08 10.24 8.78
N GLY A 445 4.96 9.77 9.64
CA GLY A 445 5.28 10.38 10.92
C GLY A 445 4.46 9.85 12.08
N ALA A 446 3.45 9.00 11.87
CA ALA A 446 2.71 8.39 12.96
C ALA A 446 3.61 7.49 13.83
N LEU A 447 3.48 7.61 15.15
CA LEU A 447 4.15 6.74 16.10
C LEU A 447 3.49 5.36 16.09
N VAL A 448 4.30 4.32 15.91
CA VAL A 448 3.89 2.92 16.04
C VAL A 448 4.28 2.43 17.42
N VAL A 449 3.32 1.84 18.14
CA VAL A 449 3.45 1.34 19.51
C VAL A 449 3.06 -0.13 19.62
N ASP A 450 3.53 -0.82 20.64
CA ASP A 450 2.92 -2.08 21.09
C ASP A 450 1.52 -1.77 21.64
N ALA A 451 0.51 -2.41 21.08
CA ALA A 451 -0.88 -2.21 21.47
C ALA A 451 -1.20 -2.75 22.88
N GLY A 452 -0.35 -3.59 23.46
CA GLY A 452 -0.52 -4.14 24.80
C GLY A 452 -0.20 -3.15 25.93
N ASN A 453 0.75 -2.26 25.71
CA ASN A 453 1.34 -1.38 26.75
C ASN A 453 1.61 0.07 26.29
N ALA A 454 1.35 0.41 25.02
CA ALA A 454 1.63 1.70 24.41
C ALA A 454 3.12 2.09 24.37
N GLU A 455 4.04 1.11 24.49
CA GLU A 455 5.47 1.34 24.34
C GLU A 455 5.82 1.68 22.88
N PRO A 456 6.57 2.76 22.62
CA PRO A 456 7.05 3.10 21.29
C PRO A 456 7.91 1.99 20.68
N LEU A 457 7.59 1.61 19.45
CA LEU A 457 8.36 0.64 18.65
C LEU A 457 9.05 1.30 17.46
N GLY A 458 8.40 2.29 16.83
CA GLY A 458 8.98 2.96 15.68
C GLY A 458 8.16 4.11 15.09
N LEU A 459 8.72 4.72 14.06
CA LEU A 459 8.14 5.83 13.31
C LEU A 459 7.77 5.34 11.89
N TYR A 460 6.49 5.36 11.54
CA TYR A 460 6.04 4.97 10.19
C TYR A 460 6.52 6.02 9.17
N PHE A 461 7.08 5.56 8.03
CA PHE A 461 7.61 6.48 7.02
C PHE A 461 7.33 6.10 5.57
N ALA A 462 7.07 4.82 5.26
CA ALA A 462 6.81 4.39 3.90
C ALA A 462 5.89 3.17 3.87
N GLY A 463 5.19 2.97 2.76
CA GLY A 463 4.39 1.79 2.52
C GLY A 463 4.02 1.67 1.05
N GLY A 464 3.37 0.56 0.71
CA GLY A 464 2.85 0.33 -0.63
C GLY A 464 1.91 -0.85 -0.67
N THR A 465 1.18 -0.93 -1.76
CA THR A 465 0.13 -1.93 -1.99
C THR A 465 0.42 -2.75 -3.23
N ASP A 466 -0.27 -3.88 -3.37
CA ASP A 466 -0.39 -4.61 -4.62
C ASP A 466 -1.73 -4.31 -5.31
N ASP A 467 -1.87 -4.76 -6.55
CA ASP A 467 -3.10 -4.57 -7.34
C ASP A 467 -4.29 -5.43 -6.85
N HIS A 468 -4.10 -6.24 -5.79
CA HIS A 468 -5.08 -7.19 -5.24
C HIS A 468 -5.47 -6.87 -3.79
N GLY A 469 -5.10 -5.70 -3.27
CA GLY A 469 -5.46 -5.26 -1.92
C GLY A 469 -4.58 -5.83 -0.81
N GLY A 470 -3.42 -6.37 -1.14
CA GLY A 470 -2.31 -6.59 -0.21
C GLY A 470 -1.53 -5.31 0.03
N GLY A 471 -1.02 -5.13 1.25
CA GLY A 471 -0.24 -3.94 1.62
C GLY A 471 0.92 -4.29 2.54
N PHE A 472 1.87 -3.37 2.59
CA PHE A 472 3.07 -3.49 3.41
C PHE A 472 3.53 -2.10 3.85
N SER A 473 3.76 -1.95 5.15
CA SER A 473 4.15 -0.71 5.79
C SER A 473 5.54 -0.86 6.41
N VAL A 474 6.31 0.22 6.44
CA VAL A 474 7.69 0.23 6.90
C VAL A 474 7.91 1.31 7.94
N VAL A 475 8.64 0.92 8.98
CA VAL A 475 8.80 1.69 10.20
C VAL A 475 10.29 1.75 10.57
N ASN A 476 10.78 2.96 10.87
CA ASN A 476 12.10 3.14 11.49
C ASN A 476 12.03 2.74 12.96
N PRO A 477 12.92 1.87 13.48
CA PRO A 477 12.96 1.55 14.92
C PRO A 477 13.11 2.83 15.76
N ILE A 478 12.31 2.97 16.82
CA ILE A 478 12.25 4.25 17.56
C ILE A 478 13.58 4.60 18.22
N GLN A 479 14.33 3.59 18.66
CA GLN A 479 15.65 3.77 19.27
C GLN A 479 16.67 4.33 18.26
N ASP A 480 16.62 3.88 17.00
CA ASP A 480 17.46 4.41 15.93
C ASP A 480 17.08 5.86 15.62
N VAL A 481 15.78 6.17 15.60
CA VAL A 481 15.27 7.54 15.40
C VAL A 481 15.78 8.49 16.48
N LEU A 482 15.63 8.13 17.75
CA LEU A 482 16.10 8.96 18.87
C LEU A 482 17.63 9.09 18.89
N SER A 483 18.35 8.01 18.55
CA SER A 483 19.81 8.01 18.51
C SER A 483 20.36 8.88 17.38
N GLU A 484 19.85 8.76 16.15
CA GLU A 484 20.30 9.58 15.03
C GLU A 484 19.94 11.05 15.22
N LEU A 485 18.73 11.37 15.68
CA LEU A 485 18.36 12.73 16.05
C LEU A 485 19.28 13.29 17.14
N GLY A 486 19.59 12.48 18.15
CA GLY A 486 20.50 12.86 19.22
C GLY A 486 21.91 13.16 18.73
N ALA A 487 22.45 12.31 17.84
CA ALA A 487 23.75 12.52 17.21
C ALA A 487 23.78 13.79 16.34
N HIS A 488 22.71 14.07 15.60
CA HIS A 488 22.59 15.27 14.76
C HIS A 488 22.39 16.56 15.57
N ALA A 489 21.72 16.48 16.71
CA ALA A 489 21.46 17.62 17.58
C ALA A 489 22.53 17.85 18.65
N ASP A 490 23.46 16.92 18.84
CA ASP A 490 24.36 16.83 20.02
C ASP A 490 23.58 16.85 21.34
N ARG A 491 22.50 16.04 21.39
CA ARG A 491 21.55 15.97 22.52
C ARG A 491 21.07 14.53 22.72
N GLN A 492 20.40 14.30 23.85
CA GLN A 492 19.70 13.04 24.12
C GLN A 492 18.20 13.31 24.13
N PHE A 493 17.45 12.49 23.41
CA PHE A 493 16.00 12.60 23.32
C PHE A 493 15.30 11.40 23.95
N SER A 494 14.12 11.64 24.51
CA SER A 494 13.20 10.61 24.98
C SER A 494 11.77 10.96 24.57
N ILE A 495 10.94 9.97 24.32
CA ILE A 495 9.49 10.13 24.12
C ILE A 495 8.88 10.71 25.39
N VAL A 496 8.10 11.77 25.24
CA VAL A 496 7.23 12.29 26.28
C VAL A 496 5.97 11.43 26.31
N GLY A 497 5.66 10.90 27.48
CA GLY A 497 4.54 9.98 27.62
C GLY A 497 4.16 9.73 29.09
N GLY A 498 3.17 8.85 29.27
CA GLY A 498 2.64 8.42 30.56
C GLY A 498 3.14 7.04 30.99
N ALA A 499 2.38 6.41 31.89
CA ALA A 499 2.56 5.00 32.24
C ALA A 499 1.98 4.10 31.15
N GLU A 500 2.47 2.85 31.09
CA GLU A 500 1.97 1.83 30.17
C GLU A 500 0.44 1.64 30.26
N HIS A 501 -0.20 1.48 29.11
CA HIS A 501 -1.61 1.13 29.01
C HIS A 501 -1.93 0.46 27.67
N PRO A 502 -3.00 -0.35 27.57
CA PRO A 502 -3.37 -0.94 26.29
C PRO A 502 -3.96 0.09 25.32
N ILE A 503 -3.79 -0.17 24.03
CA ILE A 503 -4.39 0.55 22.91
C ILE A 503 -5.44 -0.34 22.24
N SER A 504 -6.55 0.26 21.78
CA SER A 504 -7.55 -0.49 21.02
C SER A 504 -6.98 -0.95 19.68
N CYS A 505 -7.01 -2.25 19.42
CA CYS A 505 -6.52 -2.81 18.15
C CYS A 505 -7.63 -2.85 17.09
N LEU A 506 -7.74 -1.80 16.27
CA LEU A 506 -8.65 -1.75 15.12
C LEU A 506 -7.95 -2.31 13.88
N ASN A 507 -8.14 -3.61 13.63
CA ASN A 507 -7.55 -4.28 12.47
C ASN A 507 -8.53 -4.25 11.28
N TYR A 508 -8.13 -3.56 10.21
CA TYR A 508 -8.85 -3.48 8.94
C TYR A 508 -8.36 -4.53 7.92
N ASP A 509 -7.43 -5.40 8.30
CA ASP A 509 -6.95 -6.51 7.44
C ASP A 509 -7.67 -7.82 7.79
N GLY A 510 -8.82 -8.04 7.16
CA GLY A 510 -9.68 -9.22 7.40
C GLY A 510 -9.76 -10.24 6.27
N HIS A 511 -8.97 -10.11 5.21
CA HIS A 511 -9.07 -11.02 4.05
C HIS A 511 -8.25 -12.30 4.26
N PRO A 512 -8.82 -13.50 4.02
CA PRO A 512 -7.99 -14.67 3.75
C PRO A 512 -7.17 -14.39 2.49
N VAL A 513 -5.88 -14.73 2.51
CA VAL A 513 -4.99 -14.62 1.34
C VAL A 513 -5.66 -15.36 0.17
N GLU A 514 -6.16 -14.62 -0.82
CA GLU A 514 -6.75 -15.24 -1.99
C GLU A 514 -5.61 -15.92 -2.78
N GLU A 515 -5.72 -17.24 -2.98
CA GLU A 515 -4.71 -17.98 -3.75
C GLU A 515 -4.66 -17.43 -5.17
N GLN A 516 -3.52 -16.84 -5.52
CA GLN A 516 -3.28 -16.38 -6.89
C GLN A 516 -3.39 -17.57 -7.87
N PRO A 517 -4.14 -17.44 -8.98
CA PRO A 517 -4.37 -18.54 -9.89
C PRO A 517 -3.06 -19.13 -10.42
N VAL A 518 -2.91 -20.44 -10.27
CA VAL A 518 -1.76 -21.17 -10.82
C VAL A 518 -2.06 -21.61 -12.26
N PRO A 519 -1.14 -21.42 -13.22
CA PRO A 519 -1.33 -21.90 -14.58
C PRO A 519 -1.60 -23.42 -14.64
N GLU A 520 -2.61 -23.84 -15.42
CA GLU A 520 -3.07 -25.24 -15.50
C GLU A 520 -1.94 -26.22 -15.83
N LEU A 521 -1.05 -25.85 -16.76
CA LEU A 521 0.11 -26.67 -17.12
C LEU A 521 1.06 -26.88 -15.94
N SER A 522 1.33 -25.83 -15.16
CA SER A 522 2.17 -25.91 -13.95
C SER A 522 1.52 -26.78 -12.89
N GLN A 523 0.21 -26.66 -12.71
CA GLN A 523 -0.55 -27.50 -11.79
C GLN A 523 -0.49 -28.99 -12.19
N LYS A 524 -0.65 -29.33 -13.47
CA LYS A 524 -0.51 -30.72 -13.97
C LYS A 524 0.90 -31.28 -13.75
N LYS A 525 1.94 -30.47 -13.95
CA LYS A 525 3.32 -30.89 -13.68
C LYS A 525 3.54 -31.15 -12.18
N ALA A 526 2.99 -30.31 -11.30
CA ALA A 526 3.03 -30.52 -9.86
C ALA A 526 2.27 -31.79 -9.45
N GLN A 527 1.09 -32.06 -10.02
CA GLN A 527 0.35 -33.30 -9.78
C GLN A 527 1.15 -34.55 -10.15
N PHE A 528 1.81 -34.53 -11.31
CA PHE A 528 2.68 -35.63 -11.72
C PHE A 528 3.87 -35.80 -10.76
N ALA A 529 4.50 -34.70 -10.35
CA ALA A 529 5.61 -34.73 -9.40
C ALA A 529 5.20 -35.25 -8.01
N ALA A 530 4.02 -34.87 -7.51
CA ALA A 530 3.46 -35.40 -6.26
C ALA A 530 3.32 -36.92 -6.31
N ARG A 531 2.63 -37.45 -7.34
CA ARG A 531 2.42 -38.90 -7.53
C ARG A 531 3.72 -39.67 -7.65
N LYS A 532 4.70 -39.12 -8.37
CA LYS A 532 6.01 -39.75 -8.56
C LYS A 532 6.78 -39.88 -7.24
N ASN A 533 6.71 -38.87 -6.38
CA ASN A 533 7.45 -38.84 -5.12
C ASN A 533 6.71 -39.51 -3.96
N ALA A 534 5.38 -39.68 -4.06
CA ALA A 534 4.58 -40.28 -3.00
C ALA A 534 5.10 -41.67 -2.60
N SER A 535 5.49 -42.51 -3.56
CA SER A 535 5.98 -43.87 -3.28
C SER A 535 7.31 -43.93 -2.51
N THR A 536 8.11 -42.85 -2.51
CA THR A 536 9.41 -42.80 -1.82
C THR A 536 9.39 -41.98 -0.54
N LEU A 537 8.56 -40.92 -0.49
CA LEU A 537 8.54 -39.97 0.62
C LEU A 537 7.42 -40.21 1.62
N VAL A 538 6.29 -40.81 1.21
CA VAL A 538 5.20 -41.10 2.14
C VAL A 538 5.64 -42.23 3.05
N ASN A 539 5.82 -41.88 4.32
CA ASN A 539 6.21 -42.82 5.36
C ASN A 539 5.69 -42.30 6.71
N PRO A 540 4.60 -42.88 7.23
CA PRO A 540 4.08 -42.51 8.55
C PRO A 540 5.11 -42.65 9.67
N ALA A 541 6.13 -43.51 9.52
CA ALA A 541 7.21 -43.64 10.49
C ALA A 541 8.17 -42.44 10.51
N THR A 542 8.26 -41.66 9.43
CA THR A 542 8.97 -40.36 9.40
C THR A 542 8.03 -39.16 9.56
N GLY A 543 6.72 -39.40 9.68
CA GLY A 543 5.70 -38.37 9.88
C GLY A 543 5.17 -37.73 8.60
N ILE A 544 5.56 -38.21 7.42
CA ILE A 544 4.99 -37.76 6.13
C ILE A 544 3.80 -38.66 5.79
N LEU A 545 2.62 -38.06 5.69
CA LEU A 545 1.35 -38.75 5.52
C LEU A 545 0.94 -38.90 4.05
N ASP A 546 1.10 -37.85 3.24
CA ASP A 546 0.75 -37.85 1.82
C ASP A 546 1.39 -36.66 1.08
N LEU A 547 1.36 -36.68 -0.26
CA LEU A 547 1.78 -35.59 -1.15
C LEU A 547 0.67 -35.23 -2.14
N ALA A 548 0.40 -33.92 -2.28
CA ALA A 548 -0.54 -33.38 -3.25
C ALA A 548 0.04 -32.21 -4.04
N SER A 549 -0.66 -31.76 -5.09
CA SER A 549 -0.34 -30.51 -5.78
C SER A 549 -1.11 -29.35 -5.15
N GLY A 550 -0.46 -28.20 -4.99
CA GLY A 550 -1.07 -26.96 -4.51
C GLY A 550 -0.46 -25.72 -5.15
N ALA A 551 -0.64 -24.59 -4.48
CA ALA A 551 -0.02 -23.31 -4.79
C ALA A 551 0.93 -22.90 -3.66
N SER A 552 1.97 -22.13 -3.97
CA SER A 552 2.86 -21.54 -2.97
C SER A 552 2.35 -20.18 -2.54
N ALA A 553 2.21 -19.96 -1.24
CA ALA A 553 1.92 -18.66 -0.64
C ALA A 553 3.18 -17.79 -0.56
N ASP A 554 4.37 -18.42 -0.53
CA ASP A 554 5.66 -17.72 -0.60
C ASP A 554 6.03 -17.28 -2.03
N SER A 555 5.35 -17.79 -3.05
CA SER A 555 5.60 -17.48 -4.45
C SER A 555 4.28 -17.43 -5.21
N PRO A 556 3.48 -16.35 -5.03
CA PRO A 556 2.14 -16.25 -5.60
C PRO A 556 2.11 -16.55 -7.10
N GLY A 557 1.08 -17.28 -7.55
CA GLY A 557 0.93 -17.74 -8.94
C GLY A 557 1.79 -18.97 -9.32
N SER A 558 2.61 -19.49 -8.39
CA SER A 558 3.46 -20.67 -8.63
C SER A 558 2.84 -21.95 -8.09
N ALA A 559 2.94 -23.04 -8.85
CA ALA A 559 2.57 -24.37 -8.39
C ALA A 559 3.55 -24.89 -7.33
N ALA A 560 3.04 -25.66 -6.36
CA ALA A 560 3.82 -26.26 -5.28
C ALA A 560 3.40 -27.72 -5.01
N LEU A 561 4.21 -28.43 -4.23
CA LEU A 561 3.87 -29.75 -3.67
C LEU A 561 3.45 -29.60 -2.22
N ILE A 562 2.20 -29.88 -1.94
CA ILE A 562 1.71 -30.00 -0.56
C ILE A 562 2.28 -31.30 0.01
N VAL A 563 2.91 -31.20 1.17
CA VAL A 563 3.43 -32.32 1.96
C VAL A 563 2.63 -32.35 3.25
N TYR A 564 1.75 -33.35 3.37
CA TYR A 564 0.97 -33.56 4.59
C TYR A 564 1.86 -34.21 5.64
N VAL A 565 2.01 -33.56 6.79
CA VAL A 565 2.78 -34.07 7.92
C VAL A 565 1.87 -34.36 9.10
N ASP A 566 2.21 -35.37 9.87
CA ASP A 566 1.47 -35.74 11.07
C ASP A 566 1.55 -34.61 12.10
N LYS A 567 0.42 -33.95 12.37
CA LYS A 567 0.35 -32.82 13.30
C LYS A 567 0.74 -33.21 14.74
N ALA A 568 0.71 -34.50 15.09
CA ALA A 568 1.13 -35.00 16.41
C ALA A 568 2.65 -35.19 16.51
N ARG A 569 3.40 -34.96 15.42
CA ARG A 569 4.85 -35.09 15.38
C ARG A 569 5.51 -33.74 15.15
N GLU A 570 6.41 -33.38 16.04
CA GLU A 570 7.23 -32.19 15.89
C GLU A 570 8.46 -32.48 15.01
N GLY A 571 8.99 -31.42 14.38
CA GLY A 571 10.28 -31.47 13.69
C GLY A 571 10.33 -32.35 12.44
N VAL A 572 9.19 -32.67 11.81
CA VAL A 572 9.15 -33.44 10.56
C VAL A 572 9.92 -32.67 9.48
N GLN A 573 11.03 -33.27 9.02
CA GLN A 573 11.92 -32.65 8.05
C GLN A 573 11.34 -32.79 6.63
N VAL A 574 11.05 -31.66 5.99
CA VAL A 574 10.56 -31.61 4.61
C VAL A 574 11.50 -30.73 3.79
N PRO A 575 12.12 -31.23 2.71
CA PRO A 575 12.95 -30.40 1.84
C PRO A 575 12.15 -29.23 1.29
N ALA A 576 12.72 -28.03 1.24
CA ALA A 576 12.05 -26.83 0.73
C ALA A 576 11.73 -26.90 -0.78
N VAL A 577 12.42 -27.77 -1.53
CA VAL A 577 12.18 -28.02 -2.95
C VAL A 577 12.21 -29.51 -3.24
N LEU A 578 11.23 -29.99 -3.99
CA LEU A 578 11.12 -31.36 -4.48
C LEU A 578 10.81 -31.34 -5.98
N ASN A 579 11.68 -31.96 -6.79
CA ASN A 579 11.57 -32.02 -8.25
C ASN A 579 11.38 -30.64 -8.93
N GLY A 580 12.01 -29.60 -8.38
CA GLY A 580 11.91 -28.22 -8.88
C GLY A 580 10.67 -27.45 -8.42
N PHE A 581 9.81 -28.05 -7.60
CA PHE A 581 8.66 -27.38 -6.98
C PHE A 581 8.95 -27.07 -5.52
N ARG A 582 8.50 -25.90 -5.05
CA ARG A 582 8.45 -25.58 -3.62
C ARG A 582 7.57 -26.59 -2.89
N THR A 583 7.88 -26.88 -1.63
CA THR A 583 7.00 -27.68 -0.77
C THR A 583 6.17 -26.78 0.14
N VAL A 584 4.90 -27.11 0.30
CA VAL A 584 4.00 -26.50 1.28
C VAL A 584 3.75 -27.54 2.37
N VAL A 585 4.17 -27.27 3.59
CA VAL A 585 4.08 -28.22 4.71
C VAL A 585 2.77 -27.98 5.44
N VAL A 586 1.88 -28.97 5.42
CA VAL A 586 0.56 -28.87 6.03
C VAL A 586 0.44 -29.90 7.15
N PRO A 587 0.47 -29.48 8.43
CA PRO A 587 0.13 -30.35 9.55
C PRO A 587 -1.32 -30.81 9.43
N ALA A 588 -1.54 -32.12 9.43
CA ALA A 588 -2.87 -32.72 9.27
C ALA A 588 -3.02 -34.00 10.11
N ASP A 589 -4.28 -34.38 10.37
CA ASP A 589 -4.60 -35.69 10.94
C ASP A 589 -4.58 -36.76 9.85
N PRO A 590 -4.06 -37.98 10.12
CA PRO A 590 -4.09 -39.08 9.16
C PRO A 590 -5.48 -39.37 8.58
N ALA A 591 -6.53 -39.24 9.40
CA ALA A 591 -7.92 -39.40 8.95
C ALA A 591 -8.33 -38.32 7.93
N SER A 592 -8.02 -37.05 8.21
CA SER A 592 -8.36 -35.94 7.30
C SER A 592 -7.67 -36.06 5.94
N VAL A 593 -6.43 -36.57 5.93
CA VAL A 593 -5.67 -36.85 4.70
C VAL A 593 -6.32 -38.00 3.94
N ALA A 594 -6.63 -39.12 4.61
CA ALA A 594 -7.28 -40.28 4.00
C ALA A 594 -8.66 -39.96 3.42
N ASP A 595 -9.42 -39.09 4.09
CA ASP A 595 -10.76 -38.64 3.66
C ASP A 595 -10.71 -37.53 2.60
N GLY A 596 -9.53 -37.00 2.27
CA GLY A 596 -9.36 -35.90 1.32
C GLY A 596 -9.92 -34.56 1.81
N THR A 597 -10.06 -34.40 3.12
CA THR A 597 -10.61 -33.20 3.78
C THR A 597 -9.54 -32.31 4.42
N ALA A 598 -8.27 -32.76 4.42
CA ALA A 598 -7.16 -31.97 4.90
C ALA A 598 -7.02 -30.63 4.13
N PRO A 599 -6.68 -29.52 4.81
CA PRO A 599 -6.51 -28.23 4.17
C PRO A 599 -5.36 -28.27 3.15
N LYS A 600 -5.32 -27.33 2.21
CA LYS A 600 -4.24 -27.23 1.21
C LYS A 600 -3.16 -26.20 1.55
N ILE A 601 -3.44 -25.38 2.54
CA ILE A 601 -2.56 -24.35 3.08
C ILE A 601 -2.36 -24.59 4.57
N PRO A 602 -1.17 -24.30 5.13
CA PRO A 602 -0.96 -24.38 6.55
C PRO A 602 -1.78 -23.33 7.29
N SER A 603 -2.05 -23.56 8.58
CA SER A 603 -2.57 -22.53 9.46
C SER A 603 -1.50 -21.46 9.67
N LEU A 604 -1.84 -20.21 9.36
CA LEU A 604 -0.97 -19.05 9.55
C LEU A 604 -1.46 -18.24 10.75
N SER A 605 -0.58 -18.03 11.72
CA SER A 605 -0.78 -17.04 12.77
C SER A 605 -0.33 -15.67 12.26
N PRO A 606 -1.02 -14.56 12.61
CA PRO A 606 -0.50 -13.22 12.37
C PRO A 606 0.84 -13.00 13.09
N GLY A 607 1.74 -12.25 12.45
CA GLY A 607 3.06 -11.94 12.99
C GLY A 607 4.13 -13.00 12.73
N ILE A 608 5.30 -12.80 13.33
CA ILE A 608 6.45 -13.72 13.26
C ILE A 608 6.50 -14.59 14.52
N GLN A 609 6.37 -15.90 14.36
CA GLN A 609 6.45 -16.90 15.43
C GLN A 609 7.67 -17.80 15.24
N LEU A 610 8.86 -17.23 15.43
CA LEU A 610 10.14 -17.91 15.21
C LEU A 610 11.03 -17.80 16.44
N SER A 611 11.80 -18.86 16.71
CA SER A 611 12.80 -18.83 17.79
C SER A 611 13.88 -17.77 17.55
N ALA A 612 14.48 -17.28 18.64
CA ALA A 612 15.60 -16.34 18.58
C ALA A 612 16.77 -16.84 17.71
N ALA A 613 17.07 -18.15 17.77
CA ALA A 613 18.12 -18.77 16.97
C ALA A 613 17.78 -18.72 15.47
N ALA A 614 16.54 -19.05 15.09
CA ALA A 614 16.10 -19.01 13.70
C ALA A 614 16.12 -17.57 13.14
N LEU A 615 15.69 -16.58 13.93
CA LEU A 615 15.76 -15.17 13.54
C LEU A 615 17.21 -14.69 13.37
N GLN A 616 18.10 -15.08 14.28
CA GLN A 616 19.52 -14.68 14.21
C GLN A 616 20.22 -15.32 13.00
N GLU A 617 19.97 -16.60 12.73
CA GLU A 617 20.48 -17.28 11.54
C GLU A 617 19.94 -16.60 10.27
N ALA A 618 18.64 -16.33 10.22
CA ALA A 618 18.02 -15.68 9.08
C ALA A 618 18.55 -14.27 8.83
N SER A 619 18.83 -13.53 9.90
CA SER A 619 19.41 -12.18 9.83
C SER A 619 20.84 -12.20 9.27
N THR A 620 21.62 -13.21 9.62
CA THR A 620 22.97 -13.40 9.07
C THR A 620 22.91 -13.65 7.56
N VAL A 621 21.95 -14.45 7.10
CA VAL A 621 21.73 -14.69 5.68
C VAL A 621 21.21 -13.41 4.99
N GLN A 622 20.26 -12.69 5.58
CA GLN A 622 19.77 -11.43 5.03
C GLN A 622 20.93 -10.45 4.78
N GLN A 623 21.80 -10.25 5.77
CA GLN A 623 22.94 -9.33 5.67
C GLN A 623 23.94 -9.75 4.57
N ALA A 624 24.13 -11.06 4.37
CA ALA A 624 25.03 -11.58 3.35
C ALA A 624 24.49 -11.41 1.91
N TYR A 625 23.16 -11.47 1.72
CA TYR A 625 22.55 -11.55 0.39
C TYR A 625 21.79 -10.29 -0.06
N ALA A 626 21.26 -9.47 0.86
CA ALA A 626 20.36 -8.36 0.53
C ALA A 626 20.95 -7.40 -0.52
N LYS A 627 22.17 -6.91 -0.28
CA LYS A 627 22.86 -6.00 -1.21
C LYS A 627 23.06 -6.61 -2.59
N HIS A 628 23.32 -7.92 -2.68
CA HIS A 628 23.52 -8.58 -3.97
C HIS A 628 22.19 -8.77 -4.72
N LEU A 629 21.11 -9.10 -4.01
CA LEU A 629 19.78 -9.27 -4.59
C LEU A 629 19.23 -7.93 -5.11
N MET A 630 19.40 -6.85 -4.35
CA MET A 630 18.93 -5.50 -4.71
C MET A 630 19.74 -4.85 -5.86
N VAL A 631 20.76 -5.52 -6.42
CA VAL A 631 21.35 -5.12 -7.72
C VAL A 631 20.38 -5.36 -8.87
N ASP A 632 19.45 -6.31 -8.72
CA ASP A 632 18.35 -6.48 -9.66
C ASP A 632 17.36 -5.31 -9.48
N PRO A 633 17.14 -4.47 -10.51
CA PRO A 633 16.29 -3.29 -10.38
C PRO A 633 14.79 -3.62 -10.25
N ALA A 634 14.40 -4.90 -10.33
CA ALA A 634 13.07 -5.36 -9.96
C ALA A 634 12.91 -5.64 -8.45
N ILE A 635 14.01 -5.86 -7.72
CA ILE A 635 14.00 -6.12 -6.29
C ILE A 635 14.36 -4.84 -5.55
N PHE A 636 13.44 -4.32 -4.74
CA PHE A 636 13.64 -3.08 -4.00
C PHE A 636 13.69 -3.27 -2.49
N GLY A 637 13.54 -4.50 -1.98
CA GLY A 637 13.77 -4.79 -0.57
C GLY A 637 13.98 -6.27 -0.26
N VAL A 638 14.72 -6.54 0.81
CA VAL A 638 15.03 -7.88 1.32
C VAL A 638 15.05 -7.86 2.85
N GLY A 639 14.27 -8.72 3.49
CA GLY A 639 14.16 -8.79 4.96
C GLY A 639 14.05 -10.21 5.48
N VAL A 640 13.94 -10.37 6.79
CA VAL A 640 13.67 -11.64 7.47
C VAL A 640 12.18 -11.74 7.78
N THR A 641 11.57 -12.87 7.45
CA THR A 641 10.15 -13.16 7.73
C THR A 641 9.97 -14.64 8.07
N GLN A 642 8.72 -15.05 8.29
CA GLN A 642 8.32 -16.44 8.43
C GLN A 642 7.77 -16.95 7.09
N SER A 643 8.11 -18.19 6.71
CA SER A 643 7.58 -18.80 5.50
C SER A 643 6.08 -19.06 5.65
N ARG A 644 5.30 -18.70 4.62
CA ARG A 644 3.88 -19.06 4.54
C ARG A 644 3.68 -20.47 3.96
N ASP A 645 4.71 -21.05 3.33
CA ASP A 645 4.69 -22.44 2.86
C ASP A 645 5.09 -23.43 3.97
N ASN A 646 5.95 -23.04 4.92
CA ASN A 646 6.25 -23.80 6.14
C ASN A 646 6.43 -22.84 7.33
N PRO A 647 5.37 -22.60 8.13
CA PRO A 647 5.45 -21.66 9.25
C PRO A 647 6.50 -22.01 10.31
N ALA A 648 6.99 -23.25 10.39
CA ALA A 648 8.06 -23.57 11.32
C ALA A 648 9.44 -23.01 10.91
N GLU A 649 9.58 -22.46 9.70
CA GLU A 649 10.85 -22.02 9.12
C GLU A 649 10.90 -20.51 8.88
N ALA A 650 12.08 -19.93 9.11
CA ALA A 650 12.40 -18.58 8.67
C ALA A 650 12.53 -18.53 7.13
N ALA A 651 12.21 -17.37 6.56
CA ALA A 651 12.37 -17.08 5.14
C ALA A 651 13.01 -15.71 4.92
N LEU A 652 13.67 -15.54 3.77
CA LEU A 652 13.97 -14.22 3.24
C LEU A 652 12.75 -13.66 2.55
N LEU A 653 12.23 -12.55 3.06
CA LEU A 653 11.28 -11.69 2.35
C LEU A 653 12.01 -11.00 1.21
N VAL A 654 11.43 -10.99 0.02
CA VAL A 654 11.93 -10.28 -1.16
C VAL A 654 10.79 -9.44 -1.73
N LEU A 655 10.94 -8.12 -1.64
CA LEU A 655 10.00 -7.14 -2.18
C LEU A 655 10.33 -6.87 -3.65
N VAL A 656 9.35 -7.10 -4.52
CA VAL A 656 9.48 -7.00 -5.97
C VAL A 656 8.56 -5.91 -6.50
N ASP A 657 9.10 -5.03 -7.34
CA ASP A 657 8.34 -4.03 -8.08
C ASP A 657 7.39 -4.73 -9.04
N ILE A 658 6.08 -4.58 -8.84
CA ILE A 658 5.03 -5.22 -9.65
C ILE A 658 5.09 -4.84 -11.13
N SER A 659 5.69 -3.69 -11.46
CA SER A 659 5.89 -3.24 -12.84
C SER A 659 7.08 -3.91 -13.54
N ARG A 660 7.85 -4.75 -12.83
CA ARG A 660 9.10 -5.35 -13.31
C ARG A 660 9.10 -6.86 -13.11
N THR A 661 9.98 -7.52 -13.85
CA THR A 661 10.21 -8.97 -13.73
C THR A 661 11.63 -9.20 -13.22
N PRO A 662 11.82 -9.84 -12.04
CA PRO A 662 13.14 -10.22 -11.55
C PRO A 662 13.88 -11.15 -12.51
N ARG A 663 15.21 -11.05 -12.56
CA ARG A 663 16.09 -11.93 -13.35
C ARG A 663 15.99 -13.39 -12.90
N ALA A 664 15.81 -13.61 -11.61
CA ALA A 664 15.63 -14.93 -11.02
C ALA A 664 14.78 -14.83 -9.75
N MET A 665 13.99 -15.89 -9.50
CA MET A 665 13.21 -16.06 -8.27
C MET A 665 13.52 -17.43 -7.63
N PRO A 666 14.75 -17.67 -7.15
CA PRO A 666 15.12 -18.93 -6.53
C PRO A 666 14.24 -19.21 -5.31
N ALA A 667 13.89 -20.48 -5.11
CA ALA A 667 13.10 -20.93 -3.96
C ALA A 667 13.86 -20.93 -2.63
N ILE A 668 15.19 -20.98 -2.70
CA ILE A 668 16.08 -21.02 -1.55
C ILE A 668 17.25 -20.05 -1.79
N ILE A 669 17.59 -19.24 -0.79
CA ILE A 669 18.78 -18.37 -0.77
C ILE A 669 19.46 -18.53 0.58
N GLY A 670 20.77 -18.82 0.57
CA GLY A 670 21.55 -18.99 1.81
C GLY A 670 20.99 -20.05 2.76
N GLY A 671 20.32 -21.09 2.24
CA GLY A 671 19.68 -22.14 3.03
C GLY A 671 18.25 -21.85 3.48
N LEU A 672 17.77 -20.60 3.33
CA LEU A 672 16.42 -20.20 3.72
C LEU A 672 15.46 -20.25 2.55
N ARG A 673 14.18 -20.53 2.83
CA ARG A 673 13.09 -20.29 1.88
C ARG A 673 13.04 -18.81 1.49
N THR A 674 12.57 -18.54 0.29
CA THR A 674 12.27 -17.17 -0.15
C THR A 674 10.78 -16.93 -0.22
N ARG A 675 10.34 -15.79 0.30
CA ARG A 675 8.97 -15.31 0.21
C ARG A 675 8.95 -14.03 -0.63
N TYR A 676 8.32 -14.09 -1.80
CA TYR A 676 8.20 -12.96 -2.72
C TYR A 676 6.89 -12.22 -2.49
N VAL A 677 6.98 -10.90 -2.36
CA VAL A 677 5.83 -10.00 -2.24
C VAL A 677 5.96 -8.95 -3.34
N PHE A 678 4.96 -8.88 -4.21
CA PHE A 678 4.92 -7.96 -5.34
C PHE A 678 4.14 -6.73 -4.94
N LEU A 679 4.76 -5.55 -4.99
CA LEU A 679 4.17 -4.28 -4.58
C LEU A 679 4.58 -3.19 -5.56
N HIS A 680 3.84 -2.09 -5.56
CA HIS A 680 4.39 -0.84 -6.09
C HIS A 680 5.63 -0.43 -5.28
N ARG A 681 6.63 0.15 -5.95
CA ARG A 681 7.80 0.69 -5.24
C ARG A 681 7.36 1.77 -4.27
N PHE A 682 8.02 1.83 -3.11
CA PHE A 682 7.67 2.81 -2.10
C PHE A 682 8.19 4.18 -2.50
N HIS A 683 7.28 5.15 -2.48
CA HIS A 683 7.55 6.57 -2.59
C HIS A 683 6.87 7.26 -1.41
N VAL A 684 7.35 8.46 -1.08
CA VAL A 684 6.82 9.21 0.06
C VAL A 684 6.44 10.62 -0.35
N THR A 685 5.14 10.84 -0.41
CA THR A 685 4.45 12.13 -0.42
C THR A 685 2.96 11.82 -0.43
N ARG A 686 2.14 12.68 0.18
CA ARG A 686 0.70 12.67 -0.04
C ARG A 686 0.30 14.01 -0.61
N SER A 687 0.16 14.02 -1.92
CA SER A 687 -0.45 15.12 -2.66
C SER A 687 -1.93 15.30 -2.31
N LYS A 688 -2.42 16.53 -2.40
CA LYS A 688 -3.84 16.81 -2.35
C LYS A 688 -4.51 16.56 -3.71
N TYR A 689 -3.89 16.93 -4.82
CA TYR A 689 -4.57 16.94 -6.13
C TYR A 689 -4.04 15.91 -7.14
N ALA A 690 -2.98 15.17 -6.81
CA ALA A 690 -2.57 13.99 -7.55
C ALA A 690 -3.46 12.80 -7.16
N GLY A 691 -3.93 12.05 -8.17
CA GLY A 691 -4.72 10.85 -7.94
C GLY A 691 -3.95 9.78 -7.16
N ALA A 692 -4.67 8.79 -6.63
CA ALA A 692 -4.07 7.61 -6.00
C ALA A 692 -3.01 6.96 -6.93
N PRO A 693 -1.92 6.37 -6.38
CA PRO A 693 -0.85 5.80 -7.19
C PRO A 693 -1.39 4.86 -8.27
N HIS A 694 -0.80 4.97 -9.46
CA HIS A 694 -1.30 4.34 -10.66
C HIS A 694 -1.35 2.81 -10.54
N LEU A 695 -2.49 2.21 -10.93
CA LEU A 695 -2.50 0.83 -11.40
C LEU A 695 -1.61 0.75 -12.65
N SER A 696 -0.49 0.05 -12.58
CA SER A 696 0.39 -0.13 -13.73
C SER A 696 -0.34 -0.92 -14.81
N SER A 697 -0.69 -0.26 -15.92
CA SER A 697 -1.28 -0.94 -17.10
C SER A 697 -0.27 -1.81 -17.87
N CYS A 698 0.90 -2.11 -17.28
CA CYS A 698 1.88 -3.07 -17.79
C CYS A 698 1.68 -4.50 -17.26
N SER A 699 0.45 -4.93 -16.95
CA SER A 699 0.14 -6.36 -16.87
C SER A 699 -0.16 -6.91 -18.28
N LEU A 700 0.89 -7.25 -19.03
CA LEU A 700 0.72 -8.16 -20.16
C LEU A 700 0.19 -9.49 -19.60
N LYS A 701 -1.09 -9.79 -19.84
CA LYS A 701 -1.60 -11.16 -19.83
C LYS A 701 -0.60 -12.00 -20.63
N SER A 702 0.07 -12.95 -19.97
CA SER A 702 1.01 -13.84 -20.63
C SER A 702 0.27 -14.53 -21.79
N SER A 703 0.63 -14.20 -23.03
CA SER A 703 0.12 -14.86 -24.21
C SER A 703 1.22 -15.75 -24.79
N SER A 704 0.90 -17.04 -24.78
CA SER A 704 1.53 -18.12 -25.56
C SER A 704 3.05 -18.27 -25.50
N SER A 705 3.46 -19.31 -24.75
CA SER A 705 4.56 -20.21 -25.11
C SER A 705 4.81 -20.26 -26.62
N LYS A 706 5.88 -19.61 -27.10
CA LYS A 706 6.54 -20.08 -28.31
C LYS A 706 7.22 -21.39 -27.94
N THR A 707 6.71 -22.48 -28.51
CA THR A 707 7.37 -23.78 -28.55
C THR A 707 8.76 -23.57 -29.14
N VAL A 708 9.80 -23.60 -28.29
CA VAL A 708 11.17 -23.82 -28.77
C VAL A 708 11.24 -25.30 -29.11
N GLU A 709 11.10 -25.60 -30.39
CA GLU A 709 11.36 -26.92 -30.94
C GLU A 709 12.85 -27.23 -30.71
N PHE A 710 13.13 -28.13 -29.78
CA PHE A 710 14.47 -28.63 -29.51
C PHE A 710 14.91 -29.44 -30.74
N ARG A 711 15.80 -28.88 -31.57
CA ARG A 711 16.51 -29.65 -32.61
C ARG A 711 17.84 -30.12 -32.01
N PRO A 712 18.04 -31.43 -31.78
CA PRO A 712 19.29 -31.94 -31.27
C PRO A 712 20.23 -32.17 -32.46
N GLU A 713 21.04 -31.19 -32.83
CA GLU A 713 22.24 -31.42 -33.64
C GLU A 713 23.13 -30.16 -33.59
N GLN A 714 24.44 -30.39 -33.41
CA GLN A 714 25.55 -29.43 -33.41
C GLN A 714 25.97 -28.83 -32.05
N LEU A 715 26.56 -29.69 -31.20
CA LEU A 715 27.62 -29.28 -30.27
C LEU A 715 28.95 -29.18 -31.04
N PRO A 716 29.72 -28.08 -30.93
CA PRO A 716 31.17 -28.14 -31.01
C PRO A 716 31.73 -28.37 -29.60
N ALA A 717 32.52 -29.43 -29.47
CA ALA A 717 33.35 -29.70 -28.30
C ALA A 717 34.33 -28.55 -28.06
N LEU A 718 34.55 -28.20 -26.79
CA LEU A 718 35.77 -27.51 -26.37
C LEU A 718 36.17 -27.97 -24.99
N ASP A 719 37.45 -28.31 -24.92
CA ASP A 719 38.13 -29.15 -23.95
C ASP A 719 38.22 -28.57 -22.55
N LEU A 720 38.28 -29.51 -21.60
CA LEU A 720 38.74 -29.33 -20.23
C LEU A 720 40.23 -28.97 -20.22
N HIS A 721 40.55 -27.81 -19.63
CA HIS A 721 41.71 -27.63 -18.75
C HIS A 721 41.41 -26.64 -17.64
#